data_AF-A0AAV8YJ28-F1
#
_entry.id   AF-A0AAV8YJ28-F1
#
_cell.length_a   1.000
_cell.length_b   1.000
_cell.length_c   1.000
_cell.angle_alpha   90.00
_cell.angle_beta   90.00
_cell.angle_gamma   90.00
#
_symmetry.space_group_name_H-M   'P 1'
#
loop_
_entity.id
_entity.type
_entity.pdbx_description
1 polymer ?
#
loop_
_entity_poly.entity_id
_entity_poly.type
_entity_poly.pdbx_seq_one_letter_code
_entity_poly.pdbx_strand_id
1 'polypeptide(L)'
;MYILTDSKTVLLLIFYSYKVYQVTPRSMEEADIVKQFENDDNFDFWSDLRAINASIDIMVTPAAQDEFETLLETYNIDNMILINNVEEVFEEEDNKQRISTRLASGEVSFTEFMRYDDELLAQAYPDIVTKEVLGRSFEGRDTALIRISSGGSNKTTIFVEATIHAREWIAPPVALYVIKQLVENPDYSYMYQDIDWVVIPVANPDGYEFSHTDTRLWRKTRTPGTVCYGTDANRNFDWNWRVIGASSWQCDSTYAGHVAFSEPETQNIRDYVLKYKDDIKLYVAIHSYGQWLLQPFKVYRVTPKSMNDVELLKQLEENVNYDFWSDVRALNRPVDIMVPPALQNEFENLVETHQIQSELFINDVEEVIQEESRRQRVSPRLTRGEVTFSEYMRYDDIVAYLVRLGQEYSNIITTEVVGRSFEGRDIYLVKISSGGSNKTTIFAEGTIHAREWIVPPVMLYIINQLVENGDNSYLYEDIDWAIIPVVNPDGYEFSHEDTRLWRKTRTPGTICYGTDGNRNFDYKWMVSGASNWQCHETYAGHIPFSEPETRAIQDYVLQHKDDIKLYLSVHSYGRWMLHPWGYTTEDADNVAELKELGDLFAAAIYDVNGTVYRVGSSAGLLGFAAGGSDDWGKGGADIDLAYTVELPDDSFILPVERIQPVVEESWEGFKALHDYIREKFVVNSTRTD
;
A
#
# COMPACT_ATOMS: atom_id res chain seq x y z
N MET A 1 5.05 -25.30 -18.20
CA MET A 1 6.19 -26.01 -17.54
C MET A 1 7.02 -26.83 -18.54
N TYR A 2 8.33 -26.55 -18.75
CA TYR A 2 9.26 -27.46 -19.47
C TYR A 2 10.66 -27.47 -18.84
N ILE A 3 11.18 -28.68 -18.61
CA ILE A 3 12.51 -28.97 -18.05
C ILE A 3 13.55 -28.92 -19.17
N LEU A 4 14.56 -28.07 -19.05
CA LEU A 4 15.72 -28.05 -19.96
C LEU A 4 16.80 -29.01 -19.41
N THR A 5 16.85 -30.23 -19.93
CA THR A 5 18.04 -31.10 -19.81
C THR A 5 18.90 -30.99 -21.05
N ASP A 6 20.16 -30.66 -20.80
CA ASP A 6 21.34 -30.65 -21.66
C ASP A 6 21.28 -31.56 -22.91
N SER A 7 20.95 -30.97 -24.06
CA SER A 7 21.46 -31.32 -25.39
C SER A 7 21.03 -30.23 -26.37
N LYS A 8 21.87 -29.93 -27.37
CA LYS A 8 21.72 -28.87 -28.39
C LYS A 8 20.43 -28.96 -29.23
N THR A 9 19.30 -28.62 -28.63
CA THR A 9 18.05 -28.26 -29.31
C THR A 9 17.51 -27.05 -28.57
N VAL A 10 17.98 -25.86 -28.94
CA VAL A 10 17.34 -24.61 -28.55
C VAL A 10 15.99 -24.60 -29.28
N LEU A 11 14.91 -24.93 -28.55
CA LEU A 11 13.58 -24.58 -28.98
C LEU A 11 13.52 -23.05 -28.95
N LEU A 12 13.60 -22.41 -30.11
CA LEU A 12 13.06 -21.05 -30.26
C LEU A 12 11.64 -21.10 -29.69
N LEU A 13 11.33 -20.23 -28.73
CA LEU A 13 9.95 -19.95 -28.37
C LEU A 13 9.37 -19.17 -29.54
N ILE A 14 8.76 -19.90 -30.46
CA ILE A 14 8.13 -19.33 -31.65
C ILE A 14 6.68 -19.01 -31.28
N PHE A 15 6.28 -17.75 -31.40
CA PHE A 15 4.95 -17.25 -31.02
C PHE A 15 3.95 -17.33 -32.18
N TYR A 16 4.10 -18.31 -33.07
CA TYR A 16 3.22 -18.46 -34.23
C TYR A 16 1.77 -18.58 -33.79
N SER A 17 0.94 -17.70 -34.36
CA SER A 17 -0.49 -17.67 -34.12
C SER A 17 -0.88 -17.31 -32.67
N TYR A 18 0.04 -16.88 -31.82
CA TYR A 18 -0.32 -16.24 -30.56
C TYR A 18 -1.03 -14.92 -30.87
N LYS A 19 -2.11 -14.65 -30.16
CA LYS A 19 -2.88 -13.41 -30.28
C LYS A 19 -2.76 -12.61 -29.00
N VAL A 20 -2.79 -11.28 -29.11
CA VAL A 20 -2.94 -10.38 -27.96
C VAL A 20 -4.32 -9.74 -28.04
N TYR A 21 -5.12 -9.96 -27.00
CA TYR A 21 -6.44 -9.39 -26.83
C TYR A 21 -6.35 -8.24 -25.84
N GLN A 22 -7.00 -7.13 -26.17
CA GLN A 22 -7.35 -6.12 -25.19
C GLN A 22 -8.76 -6.42 -24.71
N VAL A 23 -8.92 -6.71 -23.42
CA VAL A 23 -10.20 -7.04 -22.78
C VAL A 23 -10.56 -5.93 -21.81
N THR A 24 -11.83 -5.50 -21.77
CA THR A 24 -12.29 -4.41 -20.91
C THR A 24 -13.51 -4.84 -20.11
N PRO A 25 -13.32 -5.46 -18.93
CA PRO A 25 -14.43 -5.86 -18.07
C PRO A 25 -15.27 -4.65 -17.63
N ARG A 26 -16.58 -4.72 -17.79
CA ARG A 26 -17.54 -3.65 -17.44
C ARG A 26 -18.25 -3.88 -16.10
N SER A 27 -18.07 -5.06 -15.50
CA SER A 27 -18.65 -5.44 -14.21
C SER A 27 -17.70 -6.34 -13.43
N MET A 28 -17.96 -6.50 -12.12
CA MET A 28 -17.17 -7.42 -11.29
C MET A 28 -17.29 -8.87 -11.79
N GLU A 29 -18.50 -9.29 -12.19
CA GLU A 29 -18.71 -10.63 -12.74
C GLU A 29 -17.83 -10.88 -13.98
N GLU A 30 -17.75 -9.92 -14.90
CA GLU A 30 -16.86 -10.02 -16.06
C GLU A 30 -15.38 -10.05 -15.65
N ALA A 31 -15.00 -9.30 -14.62
CA ALA A 31 -13.64 -9.33 -14.10
C ALA A 31 -13.28 -10.69 -13.47
N ASP A 32 -14.20 -11.30 -12.70
CA ASP A 32 -14.06 -12.65 -12.14
C ASP A 32 -13.75 -13.67 -13.24
N ILE A 33 -14.51 -13.57 -14.33
CA ILE A 33 -14.41 -14.45 -15.48
C ILE A 33 -13.06 -14.29 -16.21
N VAL A 34 -12.52 -13.08 -16.31
CA VAL A 34 -11.21 -12.84 -16.95
C VAL A 34 -10.06 -13.25 -16.02
N LYS A 35 -10.15 -12.91 -14.72
CA LYS A 35 -9.12 -13.19 -13.71
C LYS A 35 -8.88 -14.68 -13.48
N GLN A 36 -9.84 -15.57 -13.77
CA GLN A 36 -9.65 -17.01 -13.62
C GLN A 36 -8.49 -17.58 -14.45
N PHE A 37 -8.06 -16.87 -15.51
CA PHE A 37 -6.97 -17.29 -16.40
C PHE A 37 -5.59 -16.76 -16.00
N GLU A 38 -5.49 -15.87 -15.00
CA GLU A 38 -4.23 -15.19 -14.63
C GLU A 38 -3.12 -16.15 -14.19
N ASN A 39 -3.48 -17.35 -13.72
CA ASN A 39 -2.55 -18.40 -13.30
C ASN A 39 -2.45 -19.59 -14.27
N ASP A 40 -3.01 -19.48 -15.48
CA ASP A 40 -2.97 -20.52 -16.51
C ASP A 40 -1.79 -20.29 -17.46
N ASP A 41 -0.94 -21.32 -17.63
CA ASP A 41 0.24 -21.31 -18.51
C ASP A 41 -0.07 -20.93 -19.98
N ASN A 42 -1.34 -20.98 -20.41
CA ASN A 42 -1.78 -20.61 -21.75
C ASN A 42 -2.04 -19.12 -21.95
N PHE A 43 -1.96 -18.32 -20.89
CA PHE A 43 -2.27 -16.90 -20.87
C PHE A 43 -1.09 -16.13 -20.27
N ASP A 44 -0.71 -15.02 -20.91
CA ASP A 44 0.33 -14.12 -20.43
C ASP A 44 -0.25 -12.71 -20.35
N PHE A 45 -0.49 -12.24 -19.12
CA PHE A 45 -1.10 -10.96 -18.82
C PHE A 45 -0.02 -9.87 -18.88
N TRP A 46 -0.15 -8.97 -19.86
CA TRP A 46 0.84 -7.90 -20.10
C TRP A 46 0.58 -6.66 -19.23
N SER A 47 -0.62 -6.57 -18.67
CA SER A 47 -1.03 -5.59 -17.67
C SER A 47 -1.93 -6.23 -16.63
N ASP A 48 -2.08 -5.59 -15.46
CA ASP A 48 -3.00 -6.05 -14.41
C ASP A 48 -4.39 -5.44 -14.60
N LEU A 49 -5.43 -6.17 -14.20
CA LEU A 49 -6.78 -5.60 -14.11
C LEU A 49 -6.85 -4.71 -12.87
N ARG A 50 -6.75 -3.40 -13.07
CA ARG A 50 -6.69 -2.42 -11.96
C ARG A 50 -8.05 -1.86 -11.54
N ALA A 51 -9.03 -1.90 -12.43
CA ALA A 51 -10.40 -1.43 -12.17
C ALA A 51 -11.37 -1.99 -13.22
N ILE A 52 -12.66 -1.95 -12.93
CA ILE A 52 -13.69 -2.08 -13.97
C ILE A 52 -13.55 -0.91 -14.97
N ASN A 53 -13.81 -1.19 -16.24
CA ASN A 53 -13.57 -0.32 -17.40
C ASN A 53 -12.09 -0.09 -17.74
N ALA A 54 -11.14 -0.59 -16.96
CA ALA A 54 -9.74 -0.62 -17.37
C ALA A 54 -9.53 -1.76 -18.37
N SER A 55 -8.83 -1.46 -19.46
CA SER A 55 -8.45 -2.47 -20.43
C SER A 55 -7.22 -3.24 -19.96
N ILE A 56 -7.21 -4.54 -20.22
CA ILE A 56 -6.10 -5.44 -19.93
C ILE A 56 -5.65 -6.12 -21.21
N ASP A 57 -4.34 -6.19 -21.42
CA ASP A 57 -3.76 -6.82 -22.62
C ASP A 57 -3.29 -8.23 -22.25
N ILE A 58 -3.83 -9.24 -22.92
CA ILE A 58 -3.60 -10.66 -22.61
C ILE A 58 -3.12 -11.36 -23.87
N MET A 59 -1.91 -11.89 -23.84
CA MET A 59 -1.40 -12.78 -24.87
C MET A 59 -1.90 -14.20 -24.61
N VAL A 60 -2.49 -14.84 -25.64
CA VAL A 60 -3.15 -16.14 -25.52
C VAL A 60 -2.54 -17.12 -26.52
N THR A 61 -2.17 -18.30 -26.03
CA THR A 61 -1.65 -19.39 -26.87
C THR A 61 -2.69 -19.86 -27.89
N PRO A 62 -2.29 -20.40 -29.06
CA PRO A 62 -3.22 -20.92 -30.05
C PRO A 62 -4.18 -22.00 -29.52
N ALA A 63 -3.76 -22.76 -28.51
CA ALA A 63 -4.57 -23.85 -27.94
C ALA A 63 -5.74 -23.35 -27.08
N ALA A 64 -5.64 -22.14 -26.52
CA ALA A 64 -6.65 -21.57 -25.61
C ALA A 64 -7.53 -20.50 -26.26
N GLN A 65 -7.23 -20.08 -27.50
CA GLN A 65 -7.95 -18.99 -28.18
C GLN A 65 -9.43 -19.29 -28.39
N ASP A 66 -9.81 -20.47 -28.89
CA ASP A 66 -11.21 -20.80 -29.16
C ASP A 66 -12.06 -20.79 -27.88
N GLU A 67 -11.51 -21.34 -26.78
CA GLU A 67 -12.17 -21.34 -25.47
C GLU A 67 -12.30 -19.93 -24.92
N PHE A 68 -11.23 -19.14 -25.00
CA PHE A 68 -11.22 -17.77 -24.51
C PHE A 68 -12.18 -16.87 -25.30
N GLU A 69 -12.16 -16.91 -26.63
CA GLU A 69 -13.06 -16.15 -27.50
C GLU A 69 -14.53 -16.55 -27.24
N THR A 70 -14.83 -17.85 -27.14
CA THR A 70 -16.19 -18.33 -26.82
C THR A 70 -16.68 -17.78 -25.48
N LEU A 71 -15.79 -17.72 -24.49
CA LEU A 71 -16.13 -17.23 -23.16
C LEU A 71 -16.34 -15.70 -23.16
N LEU A 72 -15.48 -14.92 -23.82
CA LEU A 72 -15.70 -13.48 -24.00
C LEU A 72 -17.02 -13.19 -24.72
N GLU A 73 -17.37 -13.97 -25.75
CA GLU A 73 -18.67 -13.86 -26.45
C GLU A 73 -19.86 -14.24 -25.56
N THR A 74 -19.75 -15.34 -24.81
CA THR A 74 -20.82 -15.86 -23.94
C THR A 74 -21.23 -14.84 -22.88
N TYR A 75 -20.25 -14.16 -22.29
CA TYR A 75 -20.48 -13.16 -21.26
C TYR A 75 -20.53 -11.73 -21.81
N ASN A 76 -20.46 -11.56 -23.13
CA ASN A 76 -20.49 -10.28 -23.82
C ASN A 76 -19.47 -9.27 -23.25
N ILE A 77 -18.24 -9.77 -22.98
CA ILE A 77 -17.13 -8.98 -22.44
C ILE A 77 -16.50 -8.17 -23.58
N ASP A 78 -16.40 -6.85 -23.40
CA ASP A 78 -15.83 -5.94 -24.39
C ASP A 78 -14.36 -6.30 -24.66
N ASN A 79 -14.02 -6.55 -25.92
CA ASN A 79 -12.67 -6.97 -26.30
C ASN A 79 -12.33 -6.61 -27.76
N MET A 80 -11.04 -6.53 -28.04
CA MET A 80 -10.51 -6.41 -29.40
C MET A 80 -9.17 -7.12 -29.53
N ILE A 81 -8.87 -7.65 -30.73
CA ILE A 81 -7.56 -8.24 -31.03
C ILE A 81 -6.60 -7.09 -31.37
N LEU A 82 -5.59 -6.87 -30.51
CA LEU A 82 -4.51 -5.91 -30.74
C LEU A 82 -3.47 -6.48 -31.71
N ILE A 83 -3.10 -7.75 -31.51
CA ILE A 83 -2.10 -8.44 -32.31
C ILE A 83 -2.68 -9.78 -32.71
N ASN A 84 -2.86 -9.99 -34.01
CA ASN A 84 -3.47 -11.22 -34.54
C ASN A 84 -2.46 -12.37 -34.72
N ASN A 85 -1.17 -12.04 -34.82
CA ASN A 85 -0.07 -13.01 -34.85
C ASN A 85 1.19 -12.34 -34.33
N VAL A 86 1.59 -12.69 -33.11
CA VAL A 86 2.76 -12.08 -32.44
C VAL A 86 4.05 -12.35 -33.22
N GLU A 87 4.21 -13.55 -33.79
CA GLU A 87 5.40 -13.88 -34.59
C GLU A 87 5.50 -13.04 -35.87
N GLU A 88 4.39 -12.74 -36.54
CA GLU A 88 4.41 -11.87 -37.73
C GLU A 88 4.86 -10.44 -37.39
N VAL A 89 4.46 -9.93 -36.21
CA VAL A 89 4.91 -8.62 -35.75
C VAL A 89 6.42 -8.62 -35.49
N PHE A 90 6.95 -9.69 -34.88
CA PHE A 90 8.38 -9.86 -34.67
C PHE A 90 9.14 -10.00 -36.00
N GLU A 91 8.66 -10.85 -36.92
CA GLU A 91 9.26 -11.02 -38.25
C GLU A 91 9.23 -9.71 -39.05
N GLU A 92 8.16 -8.92 -38.98
CA GLU A 92 8.08 -7.59 -39.59
C GLU A 92 9.07 -6.61 -38.97
N GLU A 93 9.19 -6.58 -37.63
CA GLU A 93 10.14 -5.75 -36.92
C GLU A 93 11.58 -6.10 -37.33
N ASP A 94 11.93 -7.38 -37.30
CA ASP A 94 13.22 -7.90 -37.74
C ASP A 94 13.50 -7.58 -39.21
N ASN A 95 12.51 -7.72 -40.09
CA ASN A 95 12.65 -7.39 -41.50
C ASN A 95 12.83 -5.87 -41.70
N LYS A 96 12.10 -5.02 -40.98
CA LYS A 96 12.28 -3.56 -41.01
C LYS A 96 13.66 -3.15 -40.50
N GLN A 97 14.14 -3.77 -39.41
CA GLN A 97 15.51 -3.58 -38.92
C GLN A 97 16.56 -4.03 -39.95
N ARG A 98 16.36 -5.18 -40.61
CA ARG A 98 17.23 -5.67 -41.69
C ARG A 98 17.21 -4.76 -42.92
N ILE A 99 16.08 -4.16 -43.28
CA ILE A 99 15.93 -3.26 -44.43
C ILE A 99 16.55 -1.88 -44.14
N SER A 100 16.47 -1.36 -42.90
CA SER A 100 17.11 -0.08 -42.51
C SER A 100 18.65 -0.12 -42.64
N THR A 101 19.22 -1.32 -42.76
CA THR A 101 20.65 -1.58 -43.07
C THR A 101 21.09 -1.15 -44.47
N ARG A 102 20.17 -0.75 -45.37
CA ARG A 102 20.50 -0.32 -46.75
C ARG A 102 19.77 0.96 -47.15
N LEU A 103 20.23 2.10 -46.66
CA LEU A 103 20.08 3.37 -47.39
C LEU A 103 21.43 4.07 -47.46
N ALA A 104 21.90 4.24 -48.69
CA ALA A 104 23.15 4.90 -49.03
C ALA A 104 22.89 6.39 -49.30
N SER A 105 23.31 7.24 -48.37
CA SER A 105 23.64 8.64 -48.62
C SER A 105 24.57 9.11 -47.51
N GLY A 106 25.74 9.66 -47.88
CA GLY A 106 26.87 9.95 -46.98
C GLY A 106 26.68 11.10 -45.97
N GLU A 107 25.62 11.04 -45.17
CA GLU A 107 25.48 11.72 -43.89
C GLU A 107 25.22 10.63 -42.83
N VAL A 108 25.88 10.71 -41.67
CA VAL A 108 25.77 9.68 -40.62
C VAL A 108 24.31 9.64 -40.13
N SER A 109 23.58 8.61 -40.54
CA SER A 109 22.18 8.43 -40.15
C SER A 109 22.08 8.02 -38.68
N PHE A 110 20.94 8.26 -38.02
CA PHE A 110 20.72 7.75 -36.65
C PHE A 110 20.87 6.22 -36.55
N THR A 111 20.59 5.49 -37.64
CA THR A 111 20.85 4.05 -37.79
C THR A 111 22.34 3.70 -37.78
N GLU A 112 23.22 4.57 -38.28
CA GLU A 112 24.67 4.43 -38.14
C GLU A 112 25.13 4.81 -36.73
N PHE A 113 24.52 5.80 -36.07
CA PHE A 113 24.80 6.15 -34.68
C PHE A 113 24.50 4.98 -33.72
N MET A 114 23.42 4.24 -33.96
CA MET A 114 23.07 2.98 -33.27
C MET A 114 24.07 1.83 -33.50
N ARG A 115 24.89 1.91 -34.56
CA ARG A 115 25.91 0.92 -34.93
C ARG A 115 27.34 1.39 -34.64
N TYR A 116 27.52 2.67 -34.34
CA TYR A 116 28.81 3.26 -34.03
C TYR A 116 29.19 2.79 -32.63
N ASP A 117 30.14 1.86 -32.60
CA ASP A 117 30.88 1.43 -31.42
C ASP A 117 31.16 2.63 -30.51
N ASP A 118 30.81 2.56 -29.23
CA ASP A 118 31.07 3.62 -28.26
C ASP A 118 32.56 4.04 -28.24
N GLU A 119 33.48 3.17 -28.71
CA GLU A 119 34.87 3.54 -28.97
C GLU A 119 35.03 4.60 -30.07
N LEU A 120 34.26 4.51 -31.16
CA LEU A 120 34.30 5.46 -32.27
C LEU A 120 33.69 6.82 -31.87
N LEU A 121 32.69 6.85 -30.99
CA LEU A 121 32.13 8.09 -30.46
C LEU A 121 33.18 8.87 -29.64
N ALA A 122 33.87 8.17 -28.72
CA ALA A 122 34.97 8.74 -27.95
C ALA A 122 36.15 9.18 -28.85
N GLN A 123 36.41 8.48 -29.95
CA GLN A 123 37.43 8.88 -30.94
C GLN A 123 37.02 10.10 -31.77
N ALA A 124 35.73 10.25 -32.08
CA ALA A 124 35.22 11.37 -32.87
C ALA A 124 35.15 12.68 -32.06
N TYR A 125 34.89 12.57 -30.75
CA TYR A 125 34.75 13.71 -29.85
C TYR A 125 35.62 13.58 -28.59
N PRO A 126 36.95 13.41 -28.73
CA PRO A 126 37.84 13.05 -27.63
C PRO A 126 37.99 14.16 -26.57
N ASP A 127 37.66 15.40 -26.92
CA ASP A 127 37.72 16.55 -26.01
C ASP A 127 36.56 16.59 -25.02
N ILE A 128 35.45 15.90 -25.33
CA ILE A 128 34.21 15.95 -24.53
C ILE A 128 33.62 14.59 -24.19
N VAL A 129 33.95 13.52 -24.91
CA VAL A 129 33.43 12.16 -24.69
C VAL A 129 34.55 11.23 -24.22
N THR A 130 34.27 10.48 -23.16
CA THR A 130 35.13 9.39 -22.67
C THR A 130 34.32 8.12 -22.50
N LYS A 131 34.89 6.97 -22.91
CA LYS A 131 34.32 5.64 -22.68
C LYS A 131 35.06 4.99 -21.50
N GLU A 132 34.30 4.45 -20.57
CA GLU A 132 34.80 3.65 -19.45
C GLU A 132 34.10 2.28 -19.46
N VAL A 133 34.77 1.24 -18.96
CA VAL A 133 34.16 -0.07 -18.70
C VAL A 133 33.99 -0.18 -17.19
N LEU A 134 32.74 -0.22 -16.72
CA LEU A 134 32.43 -0.32 -15.30
C LEU A 134 32.85 -1.65 -14.69
N GLY A 135 32.68 -2.70 -15.49
CA GLY A 135 32.93 -4.08 -15.13
C GLY A 135 32.41 -4.98 -16.24
N ARG A 136 32.30 -6.27 -15.94
CA ARG A 136 31.79 -7.26 -16.88
C ARG A 136 30.51 -7.90 -16.36
N SER A 137 29.64 -8.28 -17.28
CA SER A 137 28.47 -9.11 -17.04
C SER A 137 28.86 -10.56 -16.74
N PHE A 138 27.87 -11.41 -16.41
CA PHE A 138 28.12 -12.81 -16.10
C PHE A 138 28.80 -13.58 -17.26
N GLU A 139 28.32 -13.39 -18.49
CA GLU A 139 28.86 -14.01 -19.71
C GLU A 139 30.09 -13.25 -20.25
N GLY A 140 30.58 -12.24 -19.53
CA GLY A 140 31.86 -11.58 -19.77
C GLY A 140 31.82 -10.42 -20.77
N ARG A 141 30.65 -9.88 -21.09
CA ARG A 141 30.50 -8.65 -21.89
C ARG A 141 30.80 -7.44 -21.02
N ASP A 142 31.40 -6.41 -21.62
CA ASP A 142 31.71 -5.17 -20.91
C ASP A 142 30.41 -4.37 -20.66
N THR A 143 30.23 -3.86 -19.44
CA THR A 143 29.22 -2.85 -19.13
C THR A 143 29.81 -1.47 -19.45
N ALA A 144 29.51 -0.95 -20.64
CA ALA A 144 30.06 0.31 -21.12
C ALA A 144 29.35 1.53 -20.49
N LEU A 145 30.16 2.53 -20.13
CA LEU A 145 29.74 3.83 -19.64
C LEU A 145 30.31 4.91 -20.56
N ILE A 146 29.46 5.85 -20.95
CA ILE A 146 29.82 7.00 -21.78
C ILE A 146 29.69 8.24 -20.90
N ARG A 147 30.81 8.94 -20.69
CA ARG A 147 30.86 10.21 -19.98
C ARG A 147 31.01 11.36 -20.96
N ILE A 148 30.18 12.38 -20.82
CA ILE A 148 30.21 13.64 -21.59
C ILE A 148 30.52 14.78 -20.62
N SER A 149 31.65 15.46 -20.81
CA SER A 149 32.10 16.55 -19.94
C SER A 149 33.04 17.49 -20.67
N SER A 150 32.95 18.80 -20.44
CA SER A 150 33.98 19.76 -20.87
C SER A 150 35.26 19.76 -19.99
N GLY A 151 35.39 18.83 -19.05
CA GLY A 151 36.48 18.80 -18.06
C GLY A 151 36.32 19.82 -16.93
N GLY A 152 37.23 19.82 -15.96
CA GLY A 152 37.16 20.64 -14.74
C GLY A 152 36.88 19.83 -13.46
N SER A 153 36.90 20.47 -12.31
CA SER A 153 36.64 19.84 -10.99
C SER A 153 35.35 20.38 -10.37
N ASN A 154 34.69 19.60 -9.50
CA ASN A 154 33.44 19.93 -8.78
C ASN A 154 32.21 20.13 -9.68
N LYS A 155 32.09 19.36 -10.75
CA LYS A 155 30.85 19.33 -11.54
C LYS A 155 29.82 18.41 -10.91
N THR A 156 28.57 18.85 -10.96
CA THR A 156 27.42 17.99 -10.67
C THR A 156 27.28 16.94 -11.77
N THR A 157 26.93 15.72 -11.41
CA THR A 157 26.73 14.62 -12.36
C THR A 157 25.24 14.26 -12.50
N ILE A 158 24.79 14.07 -13.74
CA ILE A 158 23.57 13.35 -14.08
C ILE A 158 23.97 11.93 -14.49
N PHE A 159 23.43 10.94 -13.79
CA PHE A 159 23.61 9.53 -14.10
C PHE A 159 22.37 8.99 -14.80
N VAL A 160 22.55 8.39 -15.97
CA VAL A 160 21.48 7.79 -16.78
C VAL A 160 21.82 6.33 -17.01
N GLU A 161 20.91 5.44 -16.68
CA GLU A 161 20.98 4.04 -17.11
C GLU A 161 19.77 3.68 -17.97
N ALA A 162 20.01 2.78 -18.91
CA ALA A 162 18.98 2.21 -19.76
C ALA A 162 19.18 0.70 -19.88
N THR A 163 18.08 0.01 -20.18
CA THR A 163 18.09 -1.40 -20.60
C THR A 163 18.57 -2.33 -19.49
N ILE A 164 18.16 -2.06 -18.26
CA ILE A 164 18.31 -3.02 -17.17
C ILE A 164 17.40 -4.23 -17.37
N HIS A 165 16.22 -4.05 -18.00
CA HIS A 165 15.42 -5.14 -18.54
C HIS A 165 15.80 -5.41 -20.01
N ALA A 166 16.18 -6.64 -20.29
CA ALA A 166 16.74 -7.07 -21.57
C ALA A 166 15.82 -6.95 -22.79
N ARG A 167 14.50 -7.01 -22.59
CA ARG A 167 13.49 -6.97 -23.66
C ARG A 167 13.11 -5.55 -24.12
N GLU A 168 13.59 -4.53 -23.43
CA GLU A 168 13.21 -3.13 -23.64
C GLU A 168 14.05 -2.48 -24.74
N TRP A 169 13.93 -3.00 -25.97
CA TRP A 169 14.80 -2.66 -27.10
C TRP A 169 14.83 -1.17 -27.50
N ILE A 170 13.84 -0.38 -27.09
CA ILE A 170 13.79 1.07 -27.33
C ILE A 170 14.63 1.88 -26.34
N ALA A 171 14.94 1.33 -25.16
CA ALA A 171 15.68 2.05 -24.12
C ALA A 171 17.13 2.42 -24.54
N PRO A 172 17.94 1.53 -25.16
CA PRO A 172 19.27 1.92 -25.63
C PRO A 172 19.23 3.03 -26.71
N PRO A 173 18.37 2.97 -27.75
CA PRO A 173 18.24 4.08 -28.70
C PRO A 173 17.91 5.43 -28.08
N VAL A 174 17.06 5.48 -27.05
CA VAL A 174 16.74 6.73 -26.36
C VAL A 174 18.00 7.27 -25.65
N ALA A 175 18.72 6.45 -24.90
CA ALA A 175 19.95 6.84 -24.23
C ALA A 175 21.03 7.33 -25.23
N LEU A 176 21.20 6.60 -26.35
CA LEU A 176 22.11 6.98 -27.42
C LEU A 176 21.68 8.28 -28.12
N TYR A 177 20.39 8.51 -28.32
CA TYR A 177 19.91 9.78 -28.88
C TYR A 177 20.20 10.97 -27.95
N VAL A 178 20.08 10.80 -26.63
CA VAL A 178 20.50 11.84 -25.67
C VAL A 178 21.99 12.16 -25.84
N ILE A 179 22.84 11.14 -25.91
CA ILE A 179 24.28 11.31 -26.15
C ILE A 179 24.52 12.06 -27.47
N LYS A 180 23.84 11.65 -28.55
CA LYS A 180 23.93 12.31 -29.86
C LYS A 180 23.58 13.79 -29.77
N GLN A 181 22.48 14.14 -29.12
CA GLN A 181 22.06 15.54 -28.97
C GLN A 181 23.08 16.34 -28.18
N LEU A 182 23.59 15.82 -27.07
CA LEU A 182 24.59 16.50 -26.26
C LEU A 182 25.89 16.76 -27.04
N VAL A 183 26.31 15.82 -27.87
CA VAL A 183 27.62 15.88 -28.54
C VAL A 183 27.56 16.63 -29.88
N GLU A 184 26.51 16.43 -30.68
CA GLU A 184 26.44 16.96 -32.04
C GLU A 184 25.65 18.27 -32.16
N ASN A 185 24.74 18.55 -31.21
CA ASN A 185 23.94 19.76 -31.27
C ASN A 185 24.62 20.91 -30.50
N PRO A 186 25.16 21.93 -31.19
CA PRO A 186 25.88 23.01 -30.53
C PRO A 186 24.99 23.84 -29.58
N ASP A 187 23.68 23.86 -29.81
CA ASP A 187 22.71 24.57 -28.95
C ASP A 187 22.63 23.95 -27.54
N TYR A 188 23.06 22.70 -27.37
CA TYR A 188 23.08 21.98 -26.09
C TYR A 188 24.44 21.97 -25.41
N SER A 189 25.42 22.74 -25.94
CA SER A 189 26.76 22.82 -25.35
C SER A 189 26.78 23.28 -23.89
N TYR A 190 25.83 24.12 -23.48
CA TYR A 190 25.68 24.55 -22.09
C TYR A 190 25.36 23.39 -21.13
N MET A 191 24.75 22.30 -21.63
CA MET A 191 24.28 21.18 -20.81
C MET A 191 25.41 20.31 -20.26
N TYR A 192 26.61 20.34 -20.86
CA TYR A 192 27.79 19.59 -20.38
C TYR A 192 28.94 20.49 -19.91
N GLN A 193 28.73 21.82 -19.92
CA GLN A 193 29.72 22.80 -19.45
C GLN A 193 29.83 22.80 -17.93
N ASP A 194 28.69 22.77 -17.23
CA ASP A 194 28.64 22.81 -15.76
C ASP A 194 28.21 21.46 -15.13
N ILE A 195 27.75 20.53 -15.97
CA ILE A 195 27.22 19.22 -15.56
C ILE A 195 27.96 18.13 -16.32
N ASP A 196 28.31 17.06 -15.62
CA ASP A 196 28.79 15.83 -16.25
C ASP A 196 27.60 14.92 -16.55
N TRP A 197 27.52 14.42 -17.78
CA TRP A 197 26.56 13.37 -18.13
C TRP A 197 27.27 12.04 -18.14
N VAL A 198 26.71 11.08 -17.41
CA VAL A 198 27.22 9.71 -17.33
C VAL A 198 26.09 8.80 -17.77
N VAL A 199 26.28 8.06 -18.86
CA VAL A 199 25.23 7.27 -19.50
C VAL A 199 25.68 5.82 -19.67
N ILE A 200 24.87 4.87 -19.21
CA ILE A 200 24.99 3.44 -19.50
C ILE A 200 23.86 3.06 -20.47
N PRO A 201 24.15 2.89 -21.79
CA PRO A 201 23.09 2.56 -22.76
C PRO A 201 22.50 1.16 -22.56
N VAL A 202 23.33 0.20 -22.15
CA VAL A 202 22.93 -1.21 -21.94
C VAL A 202 23.47 -1.70 -20.60
N ALA A 203 22.63 -1.61 -19.56
CA ALA A 203 22.94 -2.08 -18.21
C ALA A 203 23.00 -3.62 -18.10
N ASN A 204 22.16 -4.34 -18.86
CA ASN A 204 22.10 -5.81 -18.89
C ASN A 204 22.52 -6.36 -20.27
N PRO A 205 23.81 -6.33 -20.63
CA PRO A 205 24.28 -6.67 -21.97
C PRO A 205 24.07 -8.13 -22.34
N ASP A 206 24.12 -9.05 -21.37
CA ASP A 206 23.92 -10.47 -21.65
C ASP A 206 22.47 -10.80 -21.95
N GLY A 207 21.55 -10.29 -21.11
CA GLY A 207 20.13 -10.45 -21.36
C GLY A 207 19.71 -9.77 -22.66
N TYR A 208 20.24 -8.56 -22.93
CA TYR A 208 19.95 -7.82 -24.16
C TYR A 208 20.39 -8.59 -25.41
N GLU A 209 21.60 -9.15 -25.43
CA GLU A 209 22.03 -9.99 -26.56
C GLU A 209 21.14 -11.24 -26.69
N PHE A 210 20.85 -11.93 -25.59
CA PHE A 210 20.00 -13.12 -25.58
C PHE A 210 18.57 -12.83 -26.07
N SER A 211 18.07 -11.61 -25.82
CA SER A 211 16.75 -11.22 -26.34
C SER A 211 16.75 -11.06 -27.85
N HIS A 212 17.89 -10.70 -28.47
CA HIS A 212 18.04 -10.60 -29.93
C HIS A 212 18.36 -11.93 -30.61
N THR A 213 19.07 -12.83 -29.93
CA THR A 213 19.57 -14.06 -30.55
C THR A 213 18.69 -15.29 -30.29
N ASP A 214 17.96 -15.32 -29.18
CA ASP A 214 17.28 -16.55 -28.71
C ASP A 214 15.83 -16.33 -28.29
N THR A 215 15.55 -15.40 -27.35
CA THR A 215 14.19 -15.22 -26.80
C THR A 215 13.80 -13.75 -26.73
N ARG A 216 13.03 -13.27 -27.71
CA ARG A 216 12.61 -11.87 -27.87
C ARG A 216 12.08 -11.18 -26.61
N LEU A 217 11.35 -11.91 -25.77
CA LEU A 217 10.72 -11.41 -24.55
C LEU A 217 11.56 -11.64 -23.28
N TRP A 218 12.82 -12.05 -23.41
CA TRP A 218 13.72 -12.27 -22.28
C TRP A 218 13.96 -10.98 -21.50
N ARG A 219 13.62 -10.97 -20.21
CA ARG A 219 13.70 -9.79 -19.33
C ARG A 219 14.95 -9.74 -18.46
N LYS A 220 15.43 -10.91 -17.99
CA LYS A 220 16.36 -11.05 -16.87
C LYS A 220 17.84 -10.99 -17.28
N THR A 221 18.76 -11.01 -16.32
CA THR A 221 20.18 -11.30 -16.54
C THR A 221 20.38 -12.75 -17.02
N ARG A 222 21.64 -13.19 -17.19
CA ARG A 222 21.99 -14.52 -17.70
C ARG A 222 22.78 -15.41 -16.74
N THR A 223 22.89 -15.01 -15.47
CA THR A 223 23.50 -15.86 -14.44
C THR A 223 22.72 -17.19 -14.29
N PRO A 224 23.38 -18.37 -14.37
CA PRO A 224 22.74 -19.66 -14.18
C PRO A 224 22.17 -19.80 -12.77
N GLY A 225 20.91 -20.17 -12.69
CA GLY A 225 20.26 -20.57 -11.45
C GLY A 225 20.24 -22.08 -11.23
N THR A 226 19.59 -22.51 -10.14
CA THR A 226 19.36 -23.93 -9.82
C THR A 226 18.32 -24.58 -10.72
N VAL A 227 17.33 -23.80 -11.17
CA VAL A 227 16.17 -24.25 -11.95
C VAL A 227 16.00 -23.38 -13.21
N CYS A 228 16.12 -22.05 -13.07
CA CYS A 228 15.94 -21.11 -14.18
C CYS A 228 17.09 -20.09 -14.22
N TYR A 229 17.40 -19.57 -15.40
CA TYR A 229 18.45 -18.56 -15.60
C TYR A 229 17.96 -17.17 -15.24
N GLY A 230 18.89 -16.36 -14.71
CA GLY A 230 18.75 -14.93 -14.58
C GLY A 230 17.93 -14.44 -13.40
N THR A 231 18.21 -13.19 -13.07
CA THR A 231 17.54 -12.37 -12.06
C THR A 231 16.96 -11.14 -12.76
N ASP A 232 15.82 -10.63 -12.29
CA ASP A 232 15.38 -9.29 -12.67
C ASP A 232 16.35 -8.28 -12.04
N ALA A 233 17.24 -7.71 -12.86
CA ALA A 233 18.27 -6.79 -12.40
C ALA A 233 17.66 -5.55 -11.71
N ASN A 234 16.46 -5.11 -12.10
CA ASN A 234 15.76 -4.00 -11.48
C ASN A 234 15.08 -4.36 -10.15
N ARG A 235 15.22 -5.61 -9.70
CA ARG A 235 14.80 -6.09 -8.37
C ARG A 235 15.98 -6.58 -7.52
N ASN A 236 17.21 -6.41 -8.01
CA ASN A 236 18.41 -6.93 -7.36
C ASN A 236 19.22 -5.88 -6.58
N PHE A 237 18.65 -4.70 -6.30
CA PHE A 237 19.26 -3.67 -5.44
C PHE A 237 18.89 -3.90 -3.97
N ASP A 238 19.73 -3.44 -3.03
CA ASP A 238 19.61 -3.72 -1.60
C ASP A 238 18.56 -2.90 -0.84
N TRP A 239 18.18 -1.74 -1.36
CA TRP A 239 17.16 -0.90 -0.75
C TRP A 239 15.78 -1.56 -0.83
N ASN A 240 15.23 -1.92 0.33
CA ASN A 240 13.97 -2.69 0.46
C ASN A 240 13.94 -3.94 -0.44
N TRP A 241 15.06 -4.67 -0.49
CA TRP A 241 15.19 -5.85 -1.34
C TRP A 241 14.21 -6.98 -0.95
N ARG A 242 13.54 -7.57 -1.96
CA ARG A 242 12.50 -8.62 -1.81
C ARG A 242 11.24 -8.20 -1.04
N VAL A 243 10.88 -6.93 -1.11
CA VAL A 243 9.53 -6.47 -0.76
C VAL A 243 8.59 -6.56 -1.98
N ILE A 244 7.48 -5.82 -1.97
CA ILE A 244 6.47 -5.70 -3.05
C ILE A 244 7.07 -5.70 -4.46
N GLY A 245 6.46 -6.49 -5.35
CA GLY A 245 6.79 -6.50 -6.78
C GLY A 245 8.08 -7.26 -7.13
N ALA A 246 8.63 -8.02 -6.19
CA ALA A 246 9.80 -8.89 -6.35
C ALA A 246 9.48 -10.33 -5.94
N SER A 247 9.72 -11.29 -6.84
CA SER A 247 9.51 -12.70 -6.55
C SER A 247 10.73 -13.36 -5.91
N SER A 248 10.49 -14.31 -5.01
CA SER A 248 11.53 -15.21 -4.49
C SER A 248 11.69 -16.48 -5.32
N TRP A 249 10.78 -16.72 -6.27
CA TRP A 249 10.79 -17.88 -7.14
C TRP A 249 11.67 -17.66 -8.36
N GLN A 250 12.66 -18.52 -8.59
CA GLN A 250 13.72 -18.28 -9.58
C GLN A 250 13.23 -18.21 -11.03
N CYS A 251 12.14 -18.90 -11.35
CA CYS A 251 11.59 -18.91 -12.72
C CYS A 251 10.65 -17.74 -12.99
N ASP A 252 10.31 -16.96 -11.97
CA ASP A 252 9.51 -15.76 -12.12
C ASP A 252 10.25 -14.70 -12.92
N SER A 253 9.50 -13.90 -13.68
CA SER A 253 10.04 -12.78 -14.46
C SER A 253 10.56 -11.64 -13.57
N THR A 254 10.05 -11.55 -12.33
CA THR A 254 10.40 -10.56 -11.31
C THR A 254 11.31 -11.12 -10.21
N TYR A 255 11.93 -12.28 -10.43
CA TYR A 255 12.83 -12.90 -9.46
C TYR A 255 13.96 -11.94 -9.03
N ALA A 256 14.02 -11.61 -7.75
CA ALA A 256 14.92 -10.57 -7.21
C ALA A 256 16.37 -11.00 -7.00
N GLY A 257 16.72 -12.26 -7.33
CA GLY A 257 18.02 -12.84 -7.04
C GLY A 257 18.02 -13.53 -5.67
N HIS A 258 19.10 -14.24 -5.35
CA HIS A 258 19.21 -15.02 -4.10
C HIS A 258 19.73 -14.21 -2.92
N VAL A 259 20.42 -13.10 -3.21
CA VAL A 259 20.84 -12.02 -2.30
C VAL A 259 20.77 -10.70 -3.09
N ALA A 260 20.64 -9.57 -2.40
CA ALA A 260 20.81 -8.27 -3.04
C ALA A 260 22.19 -8.19 -3.70
N PHE A 261 22.24 -7.57 -4.87
CA PHE A 261 23.42 -7.48 -5.73
C PHE A 261 24.03 -8.84 -6.06
N SER A 262 23.22 -9.88 -6.26
CA SER A 262 23.71 -11.17 -6.73
C SER A 262 24.25 -11.14 -8.16
N GLU A 263 23.81 -10.16 -8.97
CA GLU A 263 24.19 -10.05 -10.38
C GLU A 263 25.36 -9.08 -10.59
N PRO A 264 26.39 -9.46 -11.36
CA PRO A 264 27.53 -8.58 -11.62
C PRO A 264 27.13 -7.27 -12.33
N GLU A 265 26.10 -7.29 -13.17
CA GLU A 265 25.55 -6.10 -13.83
C GLU A 265 25.09 -5.04 -12.81
N THR A 266 24.39 -5.47 -11.75
CA THR A 266 23.92 -4.54 -10.70
C THR A 266 25.04 -4.12 -9.77
N GLN A 267 26.03 -4.98 -9.53
CA GLN A 267 27.25 -4.62 -8.78
C GLN A 267 28.05 -3.53 -9.50
N ASN A 268 28.18 -3.62 -10.83
CA ASN A 268 28.88 -2.62 -11.65
C ASN A 268 28.25 -1.23 -11.49
N ILE A 269 26.92 -1.14 -11.50
CA ILE A 269 26.18 0.11 -11.28
C ILE A 269 26.35 0.60 -9.84
N ARG A 270 26.12 -0.29 -8.86
CA ARG A 270 26.26 0.01 -7.43
C ARG A 270 27.62 0.63 -7.11
N ASP A 271 28.69 -0.03 -7.54
CA ASP A 271 30.05 0.37 -7.19
C ASP A 271 30.40 1.74 -7.79
N TYR A 272 29.93 2.02 -9.00
CA TYR A 272 30.08 3.33 -9.60
C TYR A 272 29.27 4.41 -8.87
N VAL A 273 27.98 4.17 -8.63
CA VAL A 273 27.09 5.13 -7.97
C VAL A 273 27.59 5.46 -6.57
N LEU A 274 28.00 4.45 -5.79
CA LEU A 274 28.52 4.66 -4.44
C LEU A 274 29.86 5.43 -4.44
N LYS A 275 30.70 5.22 -5.46
CA LYS A 275 31.97 5.94 -5.62
C LYS A 275 31.77 7.43 -5.92
N TYR A 276 30.72 7.78 -6.67
CA TYR A 276 30.44 9.15 -7.14
C TYR A 276 29.18 9.76 -6.52
N LYS A 277 28.65 9.19 -5.43
CA LYS A 277 27.37 9.57 -4.81
C LYS A 277 27.28 11.05 -4.41
N ASP A 278 28.42 11.66 -4.07
CA ASP A 278 28.46 13.06 -3.64
C ASP A 278 28.39 14.02 -4.83
N ASP A 279 28.75 13.55 -6.04
CA ASP A 279 28.70 14.30 -7.29
C ASP A 279 27.39 14.08 -8.05
N ILE A 280 26.82 12.87 -8.00
CA ILE A 280 25.56 12.51 -8.65
C ILE A 280 24.39 13.22 -7.94
N LYS A 281 23.66 14.07 -8.66
CA LYS A 281 22.47 14.79 -8.14
C LYS A 281 21.17 14.40 -8.82
N LEU A 282 21.24 13.67 -9.92
CA LEU A 282 20.09 13.11 -10.60
C LEU A 282 20.44 11.74 -11.13
N TYR A 283 19.60 10.75 -10.82
CA TYR A 283 19.66 9.40 -11.38
C TYR A 283 18.41 9.18 -12.22
N VAL A 284 18.58 8.82 -13.49
CA VAL A 284 17.48 8.54 -14.43
C VAL A 284 17.59 7.09 -14.90
N ALA A 285 16.55 6.29 -14.64
CA ALA A 285 16.38 4.96 -15.20
C ALA A 285 15.42 5.03 -16.40
N ILE A 286 15.86 4.58 -17.57
CA ILE A 286 15.05 4.57 -18.78
C ILE A 286 14.45 3.18 -18.98
N HIS A 287 13.13 3.13 -18.90
CA HIS A 287 12.31 1.95 -19.19
C HIS A 287 11.41 2.16 -20.40
N SER A 288 10.83 1.06 -20.90
CA SER A 288 9.79 1.09 -21.93
C SER A 288 8.42 0.72 -21.35
N TYR A 289 7.34 1.06 -22.07
CA TYR A 289 5.94 0.86 -21.67
C TYR A 289 5.47 1.87 -20.58
N GLY A 290 4.32 2.54 -20.80
CA GLY A 290 3.68 3.43 -19.82
C GLY A 290 3.70 4.93 -20.12
N GLN A 291 4.73 5.48 -20.77
CA GLN A 291 4.90 6.96 -20.93
C GLN A 291 4.88 7.73 -19.59
N TRP A 292 5.43 7.11 -18.52
CA TRP A 292 5.36 7.66 -17.17
C TRP A 292 6.67 8.31 -16.73
N LEU A 293 6.55 9.41 -15.98
CA LEU A 293 7.59 9.92 -15.08
C LEU A 293 7.09 9.65 -13.65
N LEU A 294 7.73 8.71 -12.96
CA LEU A 294 7.30 8.32 -11.61
C LEU A 294 7.81 9.35 -10.58
N GLN A 295 6.91 9.87 -9.76
CA GLN A 295 7.17 10.81 -8.66
C GLN A 295 6.69 10.17 -7.33
N PRO A 296 6.94 10.75 -6.15
CA PRO A 296 6.28 10.30 -4.92
C PRO A 296 4.79 10.67 -4.90
N PHE A 297 3.99 9.93 -4.13
CA PHE A 297 2.62 10.32 -3.79
C PHE A 297 2.61 11.61 -2.97
N LYS A 298 1.57 12.42 -3.15
CA LYS A 298 1.33 13.66 -2.38
C LYS A 298 0.01 13.56 -1.65
N VAL A 299 -0.12 14.23 -0.51
CA VAL A 299 -1.42 14.45 0.15
C VAL A 299 -1.80 15.91 0.02
N TYR A 300 -2.99 16.15 -0.52
CA TYR A 300 -3.59 17.48 -0.58
C TYR A 300 -4.71 17.55 0.46
N ARG A 301 -4.71 18.61 1.24
CA ARG A 301 -5.80 18.94 2.15
C ARG A 301 -6.75 19.90 1.46
N VAL A 302 -7.93 19.42 1.11
CA VAL A 302 -8.96 20.18 0.36
C VAL A 302 -10.10 20.55 1.28
N THR A 303 -10.51 21.82 1.29
CA THR A 303 -11.62 22.31 2.10
C THR A 303 -12.77 22.77 1.19
N PRO A 304 -13.85 21.97 1.03
CA PRO A 304 -15.02 22.38 0.26
C PRO A 304 -15.70 23.60 0.89
N LYS A 305 -15.94 24.63 0.09
CA LYS A 305 -16.63 25.88 0.48
C LYS A 305 -18.03 26.00 -0.09
N SER A 306 -18.38 25.16 -1.06
CA SER A 306 -19.70 25.07 -1.66
C SER A 306 -20.22 23.64 -1.71
N MET A 307 -21.54 23.46 -1.84
CA MET A 307 -22.13 22.11 -2.02
C MET A 307 -21.71 21.49 -3.35
N ASN A 308 -21.35 22.31 -4.33
CA ASN A 308 -20.78 21.84 -5.59
C ASN A 308 -19.39 21.23 -5.38
N ASP A 309 -18.59 21.80 -4.48
CA ASP A 309 -17.27 21.24 -4.12
C ASP A 309 -17.46 19.89 -3.42
N VAL A 310 -18.44 19.78 -2.50
CA VAL A 310 -18.77 18.52 -1.82
C VAL A 310 -19.18 17.45 -2.83
N GLU A 311 -20.06 17.79 -3.78
CA GLU A 311 -20.52 16.85 -4.80
C GLU A 311 -19.38 16.40 -5.72
N LEU A 312 -18.52 17.32 -6.14
CA LEU A 312 -17.35 17.02 -6.97
C LEU A 312 -16.35 16.13 -6.22
N LEU A 313 -16.09 16.42 -4.95
CA LEU A 313 -15.19 15.61 -4.13
C LEU A 313 -15.78 14.21 -3.87
N LYS A 314 -17.10 14.08 -3.68
CA LYS A 314 -17.75 12.76 -3.60
C LYS A 314 -17.64 11.95 -4.88
N GLN A 315 -17.78 12.60 -6.04
CA GLN A 315 -17.54 11.94 -7.32
C GLN A 315 -16.09 11.50 -7.48
N LEU A 316 -15.14 12.26 -6.92
CA LEU A 316 -13.73 11.91 -6.90
C LEU A 316 -13.43 10.76 -5.92
N GLU A 317 -14.14 10.70 -4.79
CA GLU A 317 -14.03 9.64 -3.78
C GLU A 317 -14.41 8.26 -4.36
N GLU A 318 -15.37 8.21 -5.29
CA GLU A 318 -15.71 6.98 -6.02
C GLU A 318 -14.60 6.51 -6.98
N ASN A 319 -13.61 7.35 -7.29
CA ASN A 319 -12.48 6.98 -8.14
C ASN A 319 -11.37 6.35 -7.29
N VAL A 320 -11.29 5.02 -7.36
CA VAL A 320 -10.31 4.18 -6.63
C VAL A 320 -8.84 4.51 -6.86
N ASN A 321 -8.50 5.38 -7.80
CA ASN A 321 -7.12 5.84 -7.96
C ASN A 321 -6.72 6.92 -6.93
N TYR A 322 -7.67 7.46 -6.17
CA TYR A 322 -7.44 8.40 -5.07
C TYR A 322 -7.68 7.68 -3.74
N ASP A 323 -6.77 7.85 -2.78
CA ASP A 323 -6.95 7.34 -1.41
C ASP A 323 -7.36 8.50 -0.51
N PHE A 324 -8.62 8.48 -0.07
CA PHE A 324 -9.19 9.44 0.85
C PHE A 324 -8.85 8.99 2.28
N TRP A 325 -8.03 9.81 2.95
CA TRP A 325 -7.68 9.57 4.35
C TRP A 325 -8.81 9.96 5.29
N SER A 326 -9.68 10.86 4.84
CA SER A 326 -10.88 11.31 5.54
C SER A 326 -12.03 11.44 4.54
N ASP A 327 -13.24 11.02 4.90
CA ASP A 327 -14.39 11.02 3.98
C ASP A 327 -14.82 12.44 3.55
N VAL A 328 -15.53 12.55 2.43
CA VAL A 328 -16.11 13.83 1.97
C VAL A 328 -17.43 14.12 2.70
N ARG A 329 -17.32 14.87 3.80
CA ARG A 329 -18.41 15.01 4.79
C ARG A 329 -19.37 16.16 4.49
N ALA A 330 -18.88 17.39 4.60
CA ALA A 330 -19.68 18.60 4.63
C ALA A 330 -18.86 19.86 4.31
N LEU A 331 -19.55 20.98 4.15
CA LEU A 331 -18.94 22.29 3.97
C LEU A 331 -17.93 22.62 5.09
N ASN A 332 -16.82 23.24 4.72
CA ASN A 332 -15.76 23.70 5.61
C ASN A 332 -15.10 22.60 6.44
N ARG A 333 -15.20 21.33 6.03
CA ARG A 333 -14.47 20.22 6.62
C ARG A 333 -13.32 19.82 5.70
N PRO A 334 -12.05 19.95 6.13
CA PRO A 334 -10.93 19.52 5.31
C PRO A 334 -11.03 18.03 5.03
N VAL A 335 -10.63 17.66 3.82
CA VAL A 335 -10.55 16.29 3.29
C VAL A 335 -9.11 16.09 2.86
N ASP A 336 -8.45 15.08 3.41
CA ASP A 336 -7.08 14.71 3.06
C ASP A 336 -7.10 13.62 1.98
N ILE A 337 -6.50 13.94 0.82
CA ILE A 337 -6.55 13.08 -0.38
C ILE A 337 -5.11 12.76 -0.79
N MET A 338 -4.73 11.49 -0.71
CA MET A 338 -3.47 11.00 -1.26
C MET A 338 -3.63 10.76 -2.76
N VAL A 339 -2.84 11.47 -3.54
CA VAL A 339 -2.92 11.52 -5.00
C VAL A 339 -1.70 10.83 -5.62
N PRO A 340 -1.90 9.83 -6.50
CA PRO A 340 -0.80 9.17 -7.18
C PRO A 340 -0.10 10.11 -8.16
N PRO A 341 1.21 9.93 -8.39
CA PRO A 341 2.02 10.74 -9.30
C PRO A 341 1.38 11.04 -10.65
N ALA A 342 0.77 10.02 -11.26
CA ALA A 342 0.16 10.11 -12.57
C ALA A 342 -1.06 11.06 -12.62
N LEU A 343 -1.73 11.29 -11.47
CA LEU A 343 -2.95 12.10 -11.37
C LEU A 343 -2.72 13.46 -10.73
N GLN A 344 -1.51 13.78 -10.24
CA GLN A 344 -1.24 15.04 -9.52
C GLN A 344 -1.56 16.26 -10.38
N ASN A 345 -1.07 16.30 -11.63
CA ASN A 345 -1.35 17.43 -12.53
C ASN A 345 -2.85 17.56 -12.84
N GLU A 346 -3.56 16.46 -13.02
CA GLU A 346 -5.00 16.47 -13.28
C GLU A 346 -5.77 16.98 -12.06
N PHE A 347 -5.43 16.49 -10.88
CA PHE A 347 -6.02 16.89 -9.61
C PHE A 347 -5.76 18.36 -9.29
N GLU A 348 -4.52 18.83 -9.43
CA GLU A 348 -4.16 20.23 -9.21
C GLU A 348 -4.95 21.16 -10.15
N ASN A 349 -5.05 20.81 -11.43
CA ASN A 349 -5.87 21.55 -12.39
C ASN A 349 -7.36 21.51 -12.06
N LEU A 350 -7.90 20.38 -11.58
CA LEU A 350 -9.29 20.23 -11.16
C LEU A 350 -9.60 21.18 -10.01
N VAL A 351 -8.75 21.18 -8.99
CA VAL A 351 -8.89 22.02 -7.80
C VAL A 351 -8.76 23.50 -8.12
N GLU A 352 -7.79 23.88 -8.97
CA GLU A 352 -7.61 25.26 -9.42
C GLU A 352 -8.80 25.75 -10.26
N THR A 353 -9.25 24.95 -11.24
CA THR A 353 -10.36 25.30 -12.14
C THR A 353 -11.66 25.52 -11.39
N HIS A 354 -11.95 24.67 -10.40
CA HIS A 354 -13.14 24.78 -9.57
C HIS A 354 -12.96 25.75 -8.39
N GLN A 355 -11.78 26.35 -8.25
CA GLN A 355 -11.42 27.29 -7.17
C GLN A 355 -11.67 26.70 -5.78
N ILE A 356 -11.45 25.39 -5.62
CA ILE A 356 -11.61 24.71 -4.34
C ILE A 356 -10.40 25.07 -3.48
N GLN A 357 -10.63 25.46 -2.23
CA GLN A 357 -9.52 25.76 -1.32
C GLN A 357 -8.72 24.47 -1.07
N SER A 358 -7.44 24.47 -1.40
CA SER A 358 -6.53 23.36 -1.10
C SER A 358 -5.17 23.85 -0.62
N GLU A 359 -4.46 22.96 0.07
CA GLU A 359 -3.04 23.09 0.37
C GLU A 359 -2.33 21.75 0.18
N LEU A 360 -1.05 21.81 -0.18
CA LEU A 360 -0.19 20.63 -0.18
C LEU A 360 0.16 20.30 1.27
N PHE A 361 -0.41 19.21 1.79
CA PHE A 361 -0.24 18.80 3.17
C PHE A 361 1.01 17.92 3.35
N ILE A 362 1.21 16.95 2.44
CA ILE A 362 2.41 16.10 2.39
C ILE A 362 2.95 16.11 0.96
N ASN A 363 4.20 16.56 0.78
CA ASN A 363 4.86 16.63 -0.53
C ASN A 363 5.44 15.28 -0.99
N ASP A 364 5.85 14.45 -0.04
CA ASP A 364 6.42 13.13 -0.31
C ASP A 364 5.97 12.17 0.79
N VAL A 365 4.96 11.35 0.49
CA VAL A 365 4.43 10.37 1.44
C VAL A 365 5.47 9.31 1.80
N GLU A 366 6.30 8.91 0.83
CA GLU A 366 7.34 7.91 1.03
C GLU A 366 8.42 8.44 1.99
N GLU A 367 8.81 9.71 1.87
CA GLU A 367 9.75 10.33 2.81
C GLU A 367 9.25 10.28 4.25
N VAL A 368 7.96 10.58 4.46
CA VAL A 368 7.33 10.57 5.79
C VAL A 368 7.29 9.14 6.37
N ILE A 369 6.91 8.14 5.57
CA ILE A 369 6.90 6.72 5.98
C ILE A 369 8.32 6.23 6.30
N GLN A 370 9.30 6.59 5.47
CA GLN A 370 10.70 6.22 5.70
C GLN A 370 11.26 6.86 6.96
N GLU A 371 10.88 8.10 7.27
CA GLU A 371 11.27 8.77 8.50
C GLU A 371 10.66 8.09 9.74
N GLU A 372 9.38 7.70 9.69
CA GLU A 372 8.73 6.89 10.73
C GLU A 372 9.51 5.58 10.95
N SER A 373 9.85 4.87 9.85
CA SER A 373 10.63 3.63 9.89
C SER A 373 12.04 3.82 10.47
N ARG A 374 12.73 4.91 10.11
CA ARG A 374 14.07 5.22 10.64
C ARG A 374 14.03 5.45 12.14
N ARG A 375 13.03 6.18 12.64
CA ARG A 375 12.87 6.47 14.08
C ARG A 375 12.59 5.21 14.87
N GLN A 376 11.74 4.33 14.37
CA GLN A 376 11.46 3.03 15.00
C GLN A 376 12.72 2.15 15.09
N ARG A 377 13.60 2.14 14.08
CA ARG A 377 14.85 1.34 14.10
C ARG A 377 15.86 1.77 15.16
N VAL A 378 15.74 2.96 15.73
CA VAL A 378 16.64 3.46 16.79
C VAL A 378 16.20 2.96 18.17
N SER A 379 14.98 2.47 18.30
CA SER A 379 14.46 1.92 19.55
C SER A 379 15.28 0.69 20.00
N PRO A 380 15.58 0.56 21.31
CA PRO A 380 16.16 -0.67 21.84
C PRO A 380 15.30 -1.87 21.49
N ARG A 381 15.91 -3.02 21.21
CA ARG A 381 15.15 -4.26 21.00
C ARG A 381 14.32 -4.58 22.24
N LEU A 382 13.00 -4.59 22.06
CA LEU A 382 12.05 -5.02 23.09
C LEU A 382 12.30 -6.48 23.48
N THR A 383 12.28 -6.78 24.77
CA THR A 383 12.31 -8.17 25.23
C THR A 383 10.95 -8.80 24.92
N ARG A 384 10.94 -9.98 24.31
CA ARG A 384 9.69 -10.68 24.00
C ARG A 384 8.83 -10.83 25.27
N GLY A 385 7.58 -10.34 25.19
CA GLY A 385 6.64 -10.35 26.31
C GLY A 385 6.60 -9.06 27.13
N GLU A 386 7.50 -8.10 26.89
CA GLU A 386 7.38 -6.73 27.42
C GLU A 386 6.52 -5.86 26.50
N VAL A 387 6.06 -4.72 27.03
CA VAL A 387 5.36 -3.67 26.26
C VAL A 387 6.20 -2.40 26.27
N THR A 388 6.11 -1.62 25.20
CA THR A 388 6.75 -0.31 25.09
C THR A 388 5.79 0.70 24.47
N PHE A 389 6.03 1.98 24.73
CA PHE A 389 5.27 3.11 24.21
C PHE A 389 6.19 4.10 23.46
N SER A 390 7.33 3.60 22.95
CA SER A 390 8.30 4.35 22.15
C SER A 390 8.40 3.89 20.69
N GLU A 391 7.64 2.87 20.30
CA GLU A 391 7.58 2.32 18.94
C GLU A 391 6.22 1.64 18.70
N TYR A 392 5.92 1.32 17.43
CA TYR A 392 4.74 0.52 17.09
C TYR A 392 5.12 -0.96 17.08
N MET A 393 4.60 -1.70 18.07
CA MET A 393 4.90 -3.13 18.24
C MET A 393 4.28 -3.98 17.12
N ARG A 394 5.00 -5.02 16.70
CA ARG A 394 4.46 -6.05 15.78
C ARG A 394 3.45 -6.94 16.49
N TYR A 395 2.53 -7.54 15.74
CA TYR A 395 1.44 -8.34 16.31
C TYR A 395 1.94 -9.48 17.22
N ASP A 396 3.00 -10.17 16.82
CA ASP A 396 3.58 -11.26 17.60
C ASP A 396 4.13 -10.81 18.97
N ASP A 397 4.67 -9.59 19.05
CA ASP A 397 5.15 -9.02 20.31
C ASP A 397 3.98 -8.60 21.21
N ILE A 398 2.92 -8.05 20.61
CA ILE A 398 1.67 -7.75 21.30
C ILE A 398 1.09 -9.03 21.91
N VAL A 399 0.94 -10.10 21.11
CA VAL A 399 0.43 -11.38 21.59
C VAL A 399 1.33 -11.96 22.69
N ALA A 400 2.65 -11.89 22.54
CA ALA A 400 3.57 -12.36 23.57
C ALA A 400 3.38 -11.61 24.91
N TYR A 401 3.15 -10.30 24.87
CA TYR A 401 2.84 -9.49 26.05
C TYR A 401 1.52 -9.94 26.71
N LEU A 402 0.44 -10.08 25.93
CA LEU A 402 -0.86 -10.52 26.47
C LEU A 402 -0.76 -11.91 27.10
N VAL A 403 -0.11 -12.87 26.42
CA VAL A 403 0.08 -14.24 26.94
C VAL A 403 0.90 -14.24 28.23
N ARG A 404 1.96 -13.41 28.34
CA ARG A 404 2.70 -13.26 29.60
C ARG A 404 1.79 -12.76 30.71
N LEU A 405 1.00 -11.72 30.48
CA LEU A 405 0.09 -11.19 31.49
C LEU A 405 -0.89 -12.26 31.98
N GLY A 406 -1.47 -13.05 31.07
CA GLY A 406 -2.37 -14.17 31.42
C GLY A 406 -1.70 -15.24 32.30
N GLN A 407 -0.39 -15.42 32.19
CA GLN A 407 0.37 -16.36 33.02
C GLN A 407 0.76 -15.77 34.38
N GLU A 408 1.26 -14.54 34.40
CA GLU A 408 1.81 -13.90 35.61
C GLU A 408 0.73 -13.33 36.53
N TYR A 409 -0.38 -12.85 35.96
CA TYR A 409 -1.48 -12.18 36.68
C TYR A 409 -2.79 -12.96 36.57
N SER A 410 -2.72 -14.30 36.46
CA SER A 410 -3.87 -15.20 36.26
C SER A 410 -5.02 -15.08 37.29
N ASN A 411 -4.80 -14.39 38.41
CA ASN A 411 -5.83 -14.07 39.40
C ASN A 411 -6.73 -12.88 39.02
N ILE A 412 -6.31 -12.02 38.08
CA ILE A 412 -7.05 -10.83 37.65
C ILE A 412 -7.20 -10.70 36.14
N ILE A 413 -6.44 -11.43 35.32
CA ILE A 413 -6.56 -11.39 33.86
C ILE A 413 -6.70 -12.80 33.28
N THR A 414 -7.60 -12.92 32.31
CA THR A 414 -7.73 -14.10 31.44
C THR A 414 -7.56 -13.67 29.99
N THR A 415 -6.70 -14.39 29.26
CA THR A 415 -6.50 -14.18 27.82
C THR A 415 -7.16 -15.31 27.05
N GLU A 416 -8.02 -14.98 26.09
CA GLU A 416 -8.75 -15.95 25.28
C GLU A 416 -8.66 -15.62 23.79
N VAL A 417 -8.72 -16.67 22.97
CA VAL A 417 -8.82 -16.53 21.51
C VAL A 417 -10.30 -16.53 21.17
N VAL A 418 -10.83 -15.38 20.76
CA VAL A 418 -12.26 -15.19 20.43
C VAL A 418 -12.59 -15.51 18.98
N GLY A 419 -11.57 -15.58 18.13
CA GLY A 419 -11.71 -15.91 16.72
C GLY A 419 -10.36 -16.04 16.03
N ARG A 420 -10.40 -16.24 14.72
CA ARG A 420 -9.21 -16.20 13.86
C ARG A 420 -9.48 -15.30 12.68
N SER A 421 -8.47 -14.55 12.27
CA SER A 421 -8.51 -13.75 11.04
C SER A 421 -8.56 -14.63 9.78
N PHE A 422 -8.75 -14.01 8.62
CA PHE A 422 -8.78 -14.72 7.34
C PHE A 422 -7.50 -15.54 7.08
N GLU A 423 -6.33 -14.94 7.30
CA GLU A 423 -5.01 -15.59 7.11
C GLU A 423 -4.64 -16.50 8.30
N GLY A 424 -5.53 -16.66 9.28
CA GLY A 424 -5.44 -17.67 10.33
C GLY A 424 -4.71 -17.24 11.60
N ARG A 425 -4.48 -15.94 11.81
CA ARG A 425 -3.95 -15.41 13.08
C ARG A 425 -5.03 -15.44 14.14
N ASP A 426 -4.71 -15.92 15.34
CA ASP A 426 -5.64 -15.89 16.48
C ASP A 426 -5.96 -14.44 16.84
N ILE A 427 -7.22 -14.11 17.13
CA ILE A 427 -7.67 -12.80 17.63
C ILE A 427 -7.83 -12.91 19.14
N TYR A 428 -7.04 -12.15 19.88
CA TYR A 428 -6.97 -12.22 21.34
C TYR A 428 -7.88 -11.19 22.01
N LEU A 429 -8.69 -11.67 22.96
CA LEU A 429 -9.36 -10.84 23.95
C LEU A 429 -8.66 -11.00 25.30
N VAL A 430 -8.53 -9.90 26.03
CA VAL A 430 -8.16 -9.93 27.45
C VAL A 430 -9.34 -9.48 28.30
N LYS A 431 -9.70 -10.33 29.26
CA LYS A 431 -10.69 -10.01 30.29
C LYS A 431 -9.97 -9.74 31.61
N ILE A 432 -10.18 -8.57 32.19
CA ILE A 432 -9.61 -8.14 33.47
C ILE A 432 -10.73 -8.04 34.49
N SER A 433 -10.62 -8.79 35.59
CA SER A 433 -11.70 -8.97 36.57
C SER A 433 -11.15 -9.40 37.93
N SER A 434 -11.73 -8.85 39.00
CA SER A 434 -11.57 -9.35 40.38
C SER A 434 -12.31 -10.67 40.66
N GLY A 435 -12.99 -11.27 39.67
CA GLY A 435 -13.85 -12.43 39.81
C GLY A 435 -15.30 -12.06 40.18
N GLY A 436 -16.11 -13.06 40.53
CA GLY A 436 -17.56 -12.89 40.77
C GLY A 436 -18.41 -13.25 39.55
N SER A 437 -19.72 -13.06 39.65
CA SER A 437 -20.70 -13.35 38.59
C SER A 437 -21.57 -12.13 38.31
N ASN A 438 -21.98 -11.93 37.06
CA ASN A 438 -22.84 -10.83 36.60
C ASN A 438 -22.27 -9.44 36.90
N LYS A 439 -20.96 -9.26 36.73
CA LYS A 439 -20.32 -7.95 36.85
C LYS A 439 -20.57 -7.13 35.60
N THR A 440 -20.84 -5.84 35.81
CA THR A 440 -20.91 -4.86 34.71
C THR A 440 -19.59 -4.86 33.95
N THR A 441 -19.68 -4.96 32.63
CA THR A 441 -18.53 -5.04 31.73
C THR A 441 -18.42 -3.81 30.83
N ILE A 442 -17.21 -3.28 30.71
CA ILE A 442 -16.82 -2.36 29.64
C ILE A 442 -16.14 -3.19 28.55
N PHE A 443 -16.72 -3.19 27.35
CA PHE A 443 -16.15 -3.84 26.18
C PHE A 443 -15.47 -2.79 25.29
N ALA A 444 -14.22 -3.06 24.88
CA ALA A 444 -13.49 -2.20 23.96
C ALA A 444 -12.80 -3.03 22.88
N GLU A 445 -12.94 -2.62 21.63
CA GLU A 445 -12.24 -3.18 20.48
C GLU A 445 -11.50 -2.08 19.72
N GLY A 446 -10.37 -2.44 19.11
CA GLY A 446 -9.54 -1.50 18.39
C GLY A 446 -8.77 -2.14 17.25
N THR A 447 -8.23 -1.29 16.38
CA THR A 447 -7.43 -1.70 15.22
C THR A 447 -8.23 -2.59 14.27
N ILE A 448 -9.51 -2.29 14.07
CA ILE A 448 -10.28 -2.89 12.98
C ILE A 448 -9.81 -2.35 11.62
N HIS A 449 -9.35 -1.09 11.58
CA HIS A 449 -8.58 -0.55 10.46
C HIS A 449 -7.07 -0.67 10.73
N ALA A 450 -6.35 -1.23 9.76
CA ALA A 450 -4.96 -1.62 9.91
C ALA A 450 -3.97 -0.43 10.02
N ARG A 451 -4.19 0.63 9.25
CA ARG A 451 -3.30 1.82 9.19
C ARG A 451 -3.27 2.69 10.45
N GLU A 452 -4.18 2.45 11.39
CA GLU A 452 -4.43 3.27 12.59
C GLU A 452 -3.48 2.88 13.75
N TRP A 453 -2.18 3.00 13.51
CA TRP A 453 -1.12 2.45 14.38
C TRP A 453 -1.06 2.99 15.81
N ILE A 454 -1.69 4.13 16.11
CA ILE A 454 -1.78 4.65 17.48
C ILE A 454 -2.80 3.88 18.35
N VAL A 455 -3.73 3.14 17.73
CA VAL A 455 -4.76 2.41 18.47
C VAL A 455 -4.17 1.27 19.32
N PRO A 456 -3.33 0.35 18.81
CA PRO A 456 -2.75 -0.70 19.66
C PRO A 456 -1.99 -0.16 20.88
N PRO A 457 -1.08 0.85 20.77
CA PRO A 457 -0.43 1.44 21.95
C PRO A 457 -1.42 1.96 23.02
N VAL A 458 -2.50 2.64 22.62
CA VAL A 458 -3.52 3.11 23.58
C VAL A 458 -4.22 1.94 24.27
N MET A 459 -4.64 0.92 23.49
CA MET A 459 -5.29 -0.27 24.04
C MET A 459 -4.37 -1.05 25.01
N LEU A 460 -3.09 -1.18 24.65
CA LEU A 460 -2.10 -1.85 25.49
C LEU A 460 -1.73 -1.03 26.72
N TYR A 461 -1.76 0.30 26.65
CA TYR A 461 -1.55 1.16 27.81
C TYR A 461 -2.69 1.02 28.81
N ILE A 462 -3.95 0.95 28.37
CA ILE A 462 -5.10 0.66 29.25
C ILE A 462 -4.89 -0.69 29.96
N ILE A 463 -4.53 -1.74 29.22
CA ILE A 463 -4.25 -3.07 29.80
C ILE A 463 -3.09 -3.00 30.80
N ASN A 464 -2.00 -2.33 30.46
CA ASN A 464 -0.84 -2.13 31.34
C ASN A 464 -1.22 -1.40 32.63
N GLN A 465 -2.00 -0.32 32.53
CA GLN A 465 -2.46 0.46 33.67
C GLN A 465 -3.43 -0.33 34.57
N LEU A 466 -4.24 -1.21 34.01
CA LEU A 466 -5.15 -2.05 34.79
C LEU A 466 -4.42 -3.22 35.48
N VAL A 467 -3.41 -3.81 34.83
CA VAL A 467 -2.81 -5.08 35.31
C VAL A 467 -1.51 -4.87 36.07
N GLU A 468 -0.59 -4.07 35.52
CA GLU A 468 0.77 -3.93 36.06
C GLU A 468 0.94 -2.70 36.96
N ASN A 469 0.01 -1.74 36.90
CA ASN A 469 -0.05 -0.63 37.85
C ASN A 469 -1.04 -0.92 38.99
N GLY A 470 -0.52 -1.43 40.12
CA GLY A 470 -1.33 -1.82 41.28
C GLY A 470 -2.14 -0.68 41.93
N ASP A 471 -1.80 0.59 41.69
CA ASP A 471 -2.56 1.74 42.21
C ASP A 471 -3.96 1.86 41.56
N ASN A 472 -4.16 1.21 40.42
CA ASN A 472 -5.40 1.23 39.65
C ASN A 472 -6.31 0.01 39.91
N SER A 473 -6.07 -0.78 40.97
CA SER A 473 -6.85 -2.00 41.22
C SER A 473 -8.35 -1.76 41.35
N TYR A 474 -8.71 -0.61 41.90
CA TYR A 474 -10.10 -0.17 42.09
C TYR A 474 -10.91 -0.13 40.78
N LEU A 475 -10.25 0.00 39.63
CA LEU A 475 -10.90 0.08 38.31
C LEU A 475 -11.44 -1.27 37.80
N TYR A 476 -11.03 -2.39 38.39
CA TYR A 476 -11.56 -3.72 38.04
C TYR A 476 -12.18 -4.47 39.22
N GLU A 477 -12.26 -3.83 40.41
CA GLU A 477 -12.89 -4.41 41.59
C GLU A 477 -14.39 -4.61 41.38
N ASP A 478 -15.08 -3.57 40.90
CA ASP A 478 -16.54 -3.55 40.71
C ASP A 478 -16.97 -3.74 39.24
N ILE A 479 -16.07 -3.49 38.29
CA ILE A 479 -16.29 -3.56 36.84
C ILE A 479 -15.35 -4.60 36.22
N ASP A 480 -15.80 -5.27 35.17
CA ASP A 480 -14.96 -6.09 34.31
C ASP A 480 -14.56 -5.30 33.05
N TRP A 481 -13.34 -5.49 32.57
CA TRP A 481 -12.90 -4.97 31.27
C TRP A 481 -12.71 -6.13 30.31
N ALA A 482 -13.27 -6.03 29.11
CA ALA A 482 -13.07 -6.99 28.02
C ALA A 482 -12.52 -6.25 26.80
N ILE A 483 -11.26 -6.52 26.45
CA ILE A 483 -10.51 -5.70 25.50
C ILE A 483 -9.94 -6.56 24.36
N ILE A 484 -10.25 -6.20 23.12
CA ILE A 484 -9.59 -6.73 21.90
C ILE A 484 -8.68 -5.62 21.34
N PRO A 485 -7.36 -5.65 21.59
CA PRO A 485 -6.47 -4.57 21.15
C PRO A 485 -6.26 -4.53 19.63
N VAL A 486 -6.31 -5.70 18.96
CA VAL A 486 -6.14 -5.82 17.51
C VAL A 486 -7.17 -6.77 16.93
N VAL A 487 -8.22 -6.21 16.33
CA VAL A 487 -9.28 -6.97 15.65
C VAL A 487 -8.85 -7.49 14.28
N ASN A 488 -8.08 -6.69 13.53
CA ASN A 488 -7.64 -7.00 12.17
C ASN A 488 -6.12 -7.27 12.14
N PRO A 489 -5.64 -8.43 12.66
CA PRO A 489 -4.21 -8.72 12.74
C PRO A 489 -3.57 -8.92 11.38
N ASP A 490 -4.32 -9.38 10.37
CA ASP A 490 -3.79 -9.58 9.02
C ASP A 490 -3.51 -8.26 8.33
N GLY A 491 -4.50 -7.35 8.34
CA GLY A 491 -4.31 -6.01 7.82
C GLY A 491 -3.22 -5.27 8.59
N TYR A 492 -3.19 -5.39 9.92
CA TYR A 492 -2.18 -4.74 10.75
C TYR A 492 -0.76 -5.17 10.36
N GLU A 493 -0.51 -6.48 10.26
CA GLU A 493 0.80 -6.99 9.82
C GLU A 493 1.11 -6.60 8.36
N PHE A 494 0.11 -6.64 7.47
CA PHE A 494 0.28 -6.18 6.09
C PHE A 494 0.68 -4.71 6.02
N SER A 495 0.18 -3.87 6.93
CA SER A 495 0.62 -2.47 7.02
C SER A 495 2.04 -2.29 7.54
N HIS A 496 2.59 -3.24 8.29
CA HIS A 496 3.99 -3.21 8.74
C HIS A 496 4.98 -3.70 7.69
N GLU A 497 4.54 -4.63 6.82
CA GLU A 497 5.44 -5.33 5.90
C GLU A 497 5.37 -4.81 4.47
N ASP A 498 4.21 -4.29 4.06
CA ASP A 498 3.88 -4.06 2.66
C ASP A 498 3.30 -2.65 2.48
N THR A 499 2.03 -2.45 2.76
CA THR A 499 1.32 -1.20 2.47
C THR A 499 0.95 -0.49 3.77
N ARG A 500 1.81 0.43 4.23
CA ARG A 500 1.65 1.20 5.49
C ARG A 500 0.26 1.83 5.70
N LEU A 501 -0.39 2.22 4.62
CA LEU A 501 -1.70 2.90 4.63
C LEU A 501 -2.87 1.95 4.33
N TRP A 502 -2.64 0.63 4.37
CA TRP A 502 -3.70 -0.37 4.21
C TRP A 502 -4.74 -0.23 5.31
N ARG A 503 -6.02 -0.17 4.94
CA ARG A 503 -7.14 -0.01 5.89
C ARG A 503 -7.84 -1.32 6.21
N LYS A 504 -8.16 -2.11 5.19
CA LYS A 504 -9.16 -3.19 5.20
C LYS A 504 -8.65 -4.50 5.83
N THR A 505 -9.50 -5.52 5.89
CA THR A 505 -9.10 -6.92 6.13
C THR A 505 -8.23 -7.45 4.98
N ARG A 506 -7.81 -8.72 5.05
CA ARG A 506 -7.01 -9.37 3.99
C ARG A 506 -7.73 -10.51 3.26
N THR A 507 -9.05 -10.61 3.41
CA THR A 507 -9.87 -11.55 2.65
C THR A 507 -9.67 -11.34 1.13
N PRO A 508 -9.22 -12.35 0.36
CA PRO A 508 -9.06 -12.26 -1.08
C PRO A 508 -10.38 -11.96 -1.76
N GLY A 509 -10.32 -10.98 -2.64
CA GLY A 509 -11.36 -10.70 -3.59
C GLY A 509 -11.00 -11.15 -4.99
N THR A 510 -11.82 -10.77 -5.96
CA THR A 510 -11.53 -11.01 -7.36
C THR A 510 -10.45 -10.06 -7.86
N ILE A 511 -10.68 -8.76 -7.67
CA ILE A 511 -9.80 -7.72 -8.19
C ILE A 511 -8.96 -7.16 -7.06
N CYS A 512 -9.60 -6.90 -5.91
CA CYS A 512 -8.96 -6.24 -4.77
C CYS A 512 -9.20 -7.04 -3.50
N TYR A 513 -8.24 -6.93 -2.57
CA TYR A 513 -8.32 -7.61 -1.28
C TYR A 513 -9.07 -6.76 -0.26
N GLY A 514 -9.68 -7.44 0.70
CA GLY A 514 -10.16 -6.86 1.95
C GLY A 514 -11.52 -6.18 1.88
N THR A 515 -12.17 -6.19 3.02
CA THR A 515 -13.41 -5.48 3.35
C THR A 515 -13.13 -4.47 4.44
N ASP A 516 -13.83 -3.33 4.41
CA ASP A 516 -13.85 -2.39 5.52
C ASP A 516 -14.61 -3.05 6.67
N GLY A 517 -13.86 -3.45 7.71
CA GLY A 517 -14.43 -4.11 8.88
C GLY A 517 -15.50 -3.25 9.56
N ASN A 518 -15.37 -1.92 9.54
CA ASN A 518 -16.33 -0.99 10.13
C ASN A 518 -17.44 -0.56 9.15
N ARG A 519 -17.66 -1.32 8.08
CA ARG A 519 -18.85 -1.29 7.21
C ARG A 519 -19.55 -2.64 7.13
N ASN A 520 -19.04 -3.65 7.84
CA ASN A 520 -19.45 -5.04 7.67
C ASN A 520 -20.46 -5.53 8.73
N PHE A 521 -20.94 -4.69 9.65
CA PHE A 521 -21.87 -5.12 10.69
C PHE A 521 -23.33 -5.14 10.22
N ASP A 522 -24.14 -6.10 10.72
CA ASP A 522 -25.55 -6.28 10.36
C ASP A 522 -26.50 -5.28 11.07
N TYR A 523 -26.18 -3.99 11.01
CA TYR A 523 -27.11 -2.94 11.44
C TYR A 523 -27.16 -1.83 10.40
N LYS A 524 -28.31 -1.74 9.73
CA LYS A 524 -28.53 -0.82 8.60
C LYS A 524 -27.49 -0.97 7.50
N TRP A 525 -26.93 -2.17 7.35
CA TRP A 525 -25.86 -2.48 6.39
C TRP A 525 -26.19 -1.97 4.98
N MET A 526 -25.21 -1.32 4.34
CA MET A 526 -25.31 -0.77 2.97
C MET A 526 -26.42 0.26 2.73
N VAL A 527 -27.05 0.82 3.77
CA VAL A 527 -28.07 1.90 3.60
C VAL A 527 -27.45 3.22 3.14
N SER A 528 -26.22 3.54 3.58
CA SER A 528 -25.49 4.76 3.23
C SER A 528 -24.01 4.64 3.60
N GLY A 529 -23.13 5.43 2.96
CA GLY A 529 -21.74 5.59 3.43
C GLY A 529 -20.84 4.34 3.32
N ALA A 530 -21.22 3.38 2.48
CA ALA A 530 -20.53 2.12 2.28
C ALA A 530 -20.59 1.75 0.80
N SER A 531 -19.57 1.08 0.29
CA SER A 531 -19.47 0.70 -1.11
C SER A 531 -19.69 -0.80 -1.31
N ASN A 532 -20.30 -1.18 -2.43
CA ASN A 532 -20.33 -2.58 -2.90
C ASN A 532 -19.19 -2.89 -3.88
N TRP A 533 -18.33 -1.91 -4.16
CA TRP A 533 -17.19 -2.06 -5.04
C TRP A 533 -15.96 -2.51 -4.26
N GLN A 534 -15.44 -3.71 -4.57
CA GLN A 534 -14.40 -4.38 -3.79
C GLN A 534 -13.08 -3.61 -3.69
N CYS A 535 -12.76 -2.78 -4.68
CA CYS A 535 -11.56 -1.95 -4.66
C CYS A 535 -11.75 -0.63 -3.92
N HIS A 536 -12.95 -0.31 -3.47
CA HIS A 536 -13.20 0.87 -2.66
C HIS A 536 -12.70 0.65 -1.22
N GLU A 537 -12.19 1.70 -0.59
CA GLU A 537 -11.69 1.66 0.79
C GLU A 537 -12.80 1.38 1.81
N THR A 538 -14.05 1.73 1.47
CA THR A 538 -15.26 1.47 2.28
C THR A 538 -16.09 0.29 1.77
N TYR A 539 -15.47 -0.66 1.06
CA TYR A 539 -16.15 -1.88 0.61
C TYR A 539 -16.76 -2.64 1.79
N ALA A 540 -18.07 -2.82 1.82
CA ALA A 540 -18.81 -3.34 2.98
C ALA A 540 -18.79 -4.87 3.12
N GLY A 541 -18.16 -5.58 2.17
CA GLY A 541 -18.27 -7.03 2.05
C GLY A 541 -19.44 -7.47 1.17
N HIS A 542 -19.53 -8.76 0.89
CA HIS A 542 -20.57 -9.33 0.03
C HIS A 542 -21.88 -9.62 0.79
N ILE A 543 -21.79 -9.75 2.12
CA ILE A 543 -22.88 -9.88 3.09
C ILE A 543 -22.43 -9.24 4.41
N PRO A 544 -23.35 -8.83 5.30
CA PRO A 544 -22.96 -8.43 6.65
C PRO A 544 -22.31 -9.62 7.38
N PHE A 545 -21.31 -9.32 8.21
CA PHE A 545 -20.45 -10.27 8.91
C PHE A 545 -19.77 -11.27 7.96
N SER A 546 -19.40 -10.84 6.75
CA SER A 546 -18.58 -11.64 5.83
C SER A 546 -17.18 -11.91 6.37
N GLU A 547 -16.65 -10.98 7.18
CA GLU A 547 -15.29 -11.06 7.69
C GLU A 547 -15.22 -11.91 8.99
N PRO A 548 -14.27 -12.85 9.11
CA PRO A 548 -14.13 -13.61 10.35
C PRO A 548 -13.75 -12.74 11.56
N GLU A 549 -13.08 -11.60 11.33
CA GLU A 549 -12.73 -10.63 12.35
C GLU A 549 -13.97 -9.97 12.96
N THR A 550 -14.94 -9.54 12.13
CA THR A 550 -16.18 -8.90 12.62
C THR A 550 -17.13 -9.90 13.26
N ARG A 551 -17.14 -11.15 12.79
CA ARG A 551 -17.84 -12.26 13.47
C ARG A 551 -17.29 -12.54 14.87
N ALA A 552 -15.99 -12.44 15.08
CA ALA A 552 -15.40 -12.63 16.41
C ALA A 552 -15.93 -11.62 17.43
N ILE A 553 -16.11 -10.35 17.03
CA ILE A 553 -16.77 -9.32 17.85
C ILE A 553 -18.23 -9.67 18.08
N GLN A 554 -18.96 -10.01 17.01
CA GLN A 554 -20.38 -10.36 17.07
C GLN A 554 -20.63 -11.47 18.09
N ASP A 555 -19.90 -12.58 17.97
CA ASP A 555 -20.09 -13.77 18.79
C ASP A 555 -19.80 -13.46 20.27
N TYR A 556 -18.70 -12.78 20.56
CA TYR A 556 -18.34 -12.41 21.94
C TYR A 556 -19.37 -11.47 22.57
N VAL A 557 -19.76 -10.40 21.85
CA VAL A 557 -20.68 -9.39 22.36
C VAL A 557 -22.07 -9.99 22.57
N LEU A 558 -22.60 -10.77 21.62
CA LEU A 558 -23.92 -11.39 21.79
C LEU A 558 -23.94 -12.41 22.94
N GLN A 559 -22.83 -13.09 23.21
CA GLN A 559 -22.69 -14.00 24.34
C GLN A 559 -22.71 -13.27 25.69
N HIS A 560 -22.23 -12.02 25.75
CA HIS A 560 -22.03 -11.26 27.00
C HIS A 560 -22.86 -9.97 27.09
N LYS A 561 -23.78 -9.73 26.15
CA LYS A 561 -24.52 -8.46 26.01
C LYS A 561 -25.26 -8.01 27.27
N ASP A 562 -25.71 -8.96 28.10
CA ASP A 562 -26.47 -8.66 29.31
C ASP A 562 -25.56 -8.04 30.40
N ASP A 563 -24.26 -8.33 30.37
CA ASP A 563 -23.25 -7.79 31.28
C ASP A 563 -22.58 -6.52 30.74
N ILE A 564 -22.46 -6.39 29.41
CA ILE A 564 -21.86 -5.23 28.76
C ILE A 564 -22.76 -4.00 28.92
N LYS A 565 -22.22 -2.92 29.48
CA LYS A 565 -22.92 -1.62 29.65
C LYS A 565 -22.29 -0.46 28.91
N LEU A 566 -21.10 -0.67 28.37
CA LEU A 566 -20.40 0.28 27.51
C LEU A 566 -19.65 -0.48 26.42
N TYR A 567 -19.94 -0.14 25.16
CA TYR A 567 -19.23 -0.61 23.97
C TYR A 567 -18.34 0.53 23.43
N LEU A 568 -17.05 0.27 23.24
CA LEU A 568 -16.10 1.24 22.69
C LEU A 568 -15.42 0.66 21.45
N SER A 569 -15.59 1.33 20.32
CA SER A 569 -14.79 1.12 19.11
C SER A 569 -13.69 2.17 19.05
N VAL A 570 -12.42 1.76 19.02
CA VAL A 570 -11.27 2.70 19.09
C VAL A 570 -10.56 2.77 17.73
N HIS A 571 -10.42 4.00 17.25
CA HIS A 571 -9.98 4.37 15.92
C HIS A 571 -8.98 5.53 15.95
N SER A 572 -8.40 5.87 14.79
CA SER A 572 -7.74 7.15 14.55
C SER A 572 -7.94 7.56 13.09
N TYR A 573 -7.92 8.83 12.70
CA TYR A 573 -7.60 10.01 13.51
C TYR A 573 -8.74 11.03 13.47
N GLY A 574 -8.77 11.92 14.45
CA GLY A 574 -9.70 13.06 14.40
C GLY A 574 -9.90 13.80 15.72
N ARG A 575 -9.58 13.15 16.86
CA ARG A 575 -9.84 13.65 18.23
C ARG A 575 -11.34 13.73 18.52
N TRP A 576 -12.10 12.70 18.17
CA TRP A 576 -13.56 12.69 18.30
C TRP A 576 -14.03 11.60 19.27
N MET A 577 -15.14 11.90 19.95
CA MET A 577 -15.90 10.95 20.75
C MET A 577 -17.30 10.90 20.15
N LEU A 578 -17.55 9.84 19.40
CA LEU A 578 -18.70 9.71 18.52
C LEU A 578 -19.72 8.76 19.13
N HIS A 579 -20.97 9.15 19.12
CA HIS A 579 -22.07 8.29 19.53
C HIS A 579 -22.96 7.94 18.33
N PRO A 580 -23.74 6.86 18.38
CA PRO A 580 -24.73 6.58 17.35
C PRO A 580 -25.71 7.74 17.13
N TRP A 581 -26.27 7.89 15.93
CA TRP A 581 -26.12 6.98 14.80
C TRP A 581 -25.09 7.47 13.75
N GLY A 582 -24.47 6.52 13.05
CA GLY A 582 -23.65 6.72 11.85
C GLY A 582 -24.46 6.63 10.56
N TYR A 583 -25.48 5.78 10.49
CA TYR A 583 -26.27 5.60 9.28
C TYR A 583 -27.31 6.71 9.02
N THR A 584 -27.68 7.51 10.03
CA THR A 584 -28.75 8.52 9.98
C THR A 584 -28.43 9.76 10.82
N THR A 585 -29.06 10.90 10.51
CA THR A 585 -29.01 12.12 11.32
C THR A 585 -30.06 12.16 12.43
N GLU A 586 -30.92 11.15 12.52
CA GLU A 586 -31.84 11.04 13.65
C GLU A 586 -31.04 10.79 14.94
N ASP A 587 -31.52 11.35 16.05
CA ASP A 587 -30.88 11.14 17.34
C ASP A 587 -31.24 9.75 17.91
N ALA A 588 -30.30 9.16 18.65
CA ALA A 588 -30.59 8.08 19.56
C ALA A 588 -31.61 8.50 20.63
N ASP A 589 -32.39 7.55 21.12
CA ASP A 589 -33.38 7.74 22.18
C ASP A 589 -32.78 8.28 23.49
N ASN A 590 -31.53 7.91 23.80
CA ASN A 590 -30.76 8.38 24.95
C ASN A 590 -29.64 9.38 24.60
N VAL A 591 -29.76 10.14 23.50
CA VAL A 591 -28.70 11.07 23.02
C VAL A 591 -28.18 12.05 24.08
N ALA A 592 -29.04 12.52 24.99
CA ALA A 592 -28.64 13.45 26.05
C ALA A 592 -27.61 12.82 27.00
N GLU A 593 -27.81 11.55 27.35
CA GLU A 593 -26.88 10.78 28.16
C GLU A 593 -25.59 10.50 27.39
N LEU A 594 -25.73 10.11 26.11
CA LEU A 594 -24.58 9.83 25.27
C LEU A 594 -23.65 11.05 25.15
N LYS A 595 -24.24 12.24 25.00
CA LYS A 595 -23.49 13.49 24.95
C LYS A 595 -22.83 13.83 26.29
N GLU A 596 -23.53 13.66 27.41
CA GLU A 596 -22.98 13.93 28.74
C GLU A 596 -21.72 13.10 29.02
N LEU A 597 -21.80 11.79 28.79
CA LEU A 597 -20.67 10.89 29.00
C LEU A 597 -19.52 11.16 28.02
N GLY A 598 -19.83 11.50 26.76
CA GLY A 598 -18.81 11.93 25.80
C GLY A 598 -18.11 13.25 26.21
N ASP A 599 -18.85 14.21 26.77
CA ASP A 599 -18.30 15.47 27.27
C ASP A 599 -17.39 15.24 28.49
N LEU A 600 -17.71 14.27 29.36
CA LEU A 600 -16.84 13.87 30.49
C LEU A 600 -15.52 13.29 30.01
N PHE A 601 -15.56 12.39 29.01
CA PHE A 601 -14.36 11.85 28.37
C PHE A 601 -13.48 12.95 27.77
N ALA A 602 -14.09 13.85 26.98
CA ALA A 602 -13.38 14.95 26.34
C ALA A 602 -12.76 15.94 27.35
N ALA A 603 -13.46 16.23 28.44
CA ALA A 603 -12.96 17.09 29.51
C ALA A 603 -11.76 16.48 30.24
N ALA A 604 -11.82 15.19 30.56
CA ALA A 604 -10.73 14.49 31.24
C ALA A 604 -9.43 14.50 30.41
N ILE A 605 -9.53 14.29 29.10
CA ILE A 605 -8.38 14.41 28.18
C ILE A 605 -7.87 15.86 28.14
N TYR A 606 -8.77 16.84 28.01
CA TYR A 606 -8.40 18.25 27.94
C TYR A 606 -7.60 18.70 29.18
N ASP A 607 -7.93 18.21 30.36
CA ASP A 607 -7.27 18.58 31.62
C ASP A 607 -5.82 18.09 31.72
N VAL A 608 -5.40 17.11 30.92
CA VAL A 608 -4.01 16.59 30.93
C VAL A 608 -3.06 17.54 30.20
N ASN A 609 -3.38 17.89 28.96
CA ASN A 609 -2.46 18.64 28.09
C ASN A 609 -3.15 19.62 27.12
N GLY A 610 -4.46 19.83 27.26
CA GLY A 610 -5.25 20.73 26.42
C GLY A 610 -5.72 20.15 25.09
N THR A 611 -5.58 18.84 24.84
CA THR A 611 -6.11 18.20 23.64
C THR A 611 -7.63 18.32 23.60
N VAL A 612 -8.15 18.95 22.54
CA VAL A 612 -9.58 19.21 22.38
C VAL A 612 -10.24 18.08 21.60
N TYR A 613 -11.11 17.34 22.28
CA TYR A 613 -11.99 16.37 21.64
C TYR A 613 -13.34 16.98 21.25
N ARG A 614 -13.90 16.51 20.13
CA ARG A 614 -15.27 16.86 19.72
C ARG A 614 -16.22 15.71 20.01
N VAL A 615 -17.37 16.04 20.58
CA VAL A 615 -18.43 15.09 20.91
C VAL A 615 -19.64 15.31 20.02
N GLY A 616 -20.20 14.24 19.46
CA GLY A 616 -21.41 14.31 18.63
C GLY A 616 -21.74 12.98 17.96
N SER A 617 -22.81 12.96 17.16
CA SER A 617 -23.16 11.73 16.45
C SER A 617 -22.15 11.41 15.34
N SER A 618 -21.93 10.12 15.09
CA SER A 618 -21.08 9.64 13.99
C SER A 618 -21.53 10.30 12.67
N ALA A 619 -22.82 10.29 12.33
CA ALA A 619 -23.34 10.94 11.12
C ALA A 619 -23.14 12.47 11.11
N GLY A 620 -23.30 13.13 12.27
CA GLY A 620 -23.20 14.59 12.38
C GLY A 620 -21.77 15.12 12.26
N LEU A 621 -20.78 14.33 12.68
CA LEU A 621 -19.38 14.71 12.65
C LEU A 621 -18.62 14.11 11.47
N LEU A 622 -18.78 12.81 11.19
CA LEU A 622 -18.09 12.06 10.12
C LEU A 622 -18.84 12.06 8.79
N GLY A 623 -20.14 12.32 8.78
CA GLY A 623 -21.01 11.99 7.64
C GLY A 623 -21.54 10.56 7.75
N PHE A 624 -22.37 10.16 6.79
CA PHE A 624 -23.05 8.87 6.85
C PHE A 624 -22.08 7.70 6.71
N ALA A 625 -22.21 6.72 7.60
CA ALA A 625 -21.47 5.46 7.59
C ALA A 625 -22.38 4.36 8.15
N ALA A 626 -22.88 3.48 7.28
CA ALA A 626 -23.73 2.37 7.70
C ALA A 626 -22.91 1.08 7.88
N GLY A 627 -23.42 0.17 8.73
CA GLY A 627 -22.72 -1.08 9.06
C GLY A 627 -21.52 -0.90 9.99
N GLY A 628 -21.48 0.20 10.76
CA GLY A 628 -20.48 0.46 11.80
C GLY A 628 -20.72 -0.34 13.08
N SER A 629 -19.64 -0.59 13.82
CA SER A 629 -19.65 -1.44 15.02
C SER A 629 -20.35 -0.76 16.22
N ASP A 630 -20.25 0.57 16.34
CA ASP A 630 -20.95 1.37 17.36
C ASP A 630 -22.47 1.36 17.17
N ASP A 631 -22.93 1.59 15.94
CA ASP A 631 -24.33 1.49 15.53
C ASP A 631 -24.87 0.08 15.78
N TRP A 632 -24.10 -0.96 15.43
CA TRP A 632 -24.49 -2.34 15.73
C TRP A 632 -24.49 -2.64 17.23
N GLY A 633 -23.51 -2.15 17.99
CA GLY A 633 -23.44 -2.32 19.44
C GLY A 633 -24.68 -1.77 20.13
N LYS A 634 -25.14 -0.57 19.74
CA LYS A 634 -26.36 0.00 20.28
C LYS A 634 -27.62 -0.63 19.72
N GLY A 635 -27.79 -0.62 18.41
CA GLY A 635 -29.05 -0.97 17.76
C GLY A 635 -29.25 -2.46 17.47
N GLY A 636 -28.15 -3.18 17.26
CA GLY A 636 -28.15 -4.62 16.97
C GLY A 636 -27.98 -5.48 18.22
N ALA A 637 -27.07 -5.09 19.12
CA ALA A 637 -26.77 -5.82 20.35
C ALA A 637 -27.48 -5.28 21.61
N ASP A 638 -28.23 -4.17 21.49
CA ASP A 638 -29.05 -3.57 22.57
C ASP A 638 -28.21 -3.07 23.77
N ILE A 639 -27.04 -2.49 23.49
CA ILE A 639 -26.17 -1.87 24.51
C ILE A 639 -26.43 -0.35 24.52
N ASP A 640 -26.96 0.17 25.63
CA ASP A 640 -27.41 1.56 25.74
C ASP A 640 -26.32 2.60 25.43
N LEU A 641 -25.08 2.33 25.84
CA LEU A 641 -23.93 3.21 25.69
C LEU A 641 -22.94 2.57 24.72
N ALA A 642 -22.86 3.11 23.51
CA ALA A 642 -21.89 2.71 22.49
C ALA A 642 -21.22 3.95 21.91
N TYR A 643 -19.92 3.87 21.67
CA TYR A 643 -19.15 4.97 21.11
C TYR A 643 -18.07 4.50 20.15
N THR A 644 -17.74 5.38 19.21
CA THR A 644 -16.48 5.36 18.47
C THR A 644 -15.54 6.45 19.01
N VAL A 645 -14.30 6.10 19.35
CA VAL A 645 -13.24 7.04 19.77
C VAL A 645 -12.27 7.22 18.61
N GLU A 646 -12.15 8.42 18.07
CA GLU A 646 -11.13 8.79 17.08
C GLU A 646 -9.96 9.47 17.80
N LEU A 647 -8.83 8.77 17.94
CA LEU A 647 -7.62 9.27 18.60
C LEU A 647 -6.94 10.42 17.82
N PRO A 648 -5.92 11.11 18.38
CA PRO A 648 -5.10 12.08 17.64
C PRO A 648 -4.19 11.36 16.61
N ASP A 649 -3.52 12.04 15.69
CA ASP A 649 -3.39 13.50 15.48
C ASP A 649 -4.19 13.94 14.22
N ASP A 650 -3.58 14.63 13.26
CA ASP A 650 -4.20 15.02 11.98
C ASP A 650 -3.75 14.10 10.80
N SER A 651 -3.23 12.91 11.10
CA SER A 651 -2.75 11.90 10.13
C SER A 651 -2.63 10.51 10.77
N PHE A 652 -2.67 9.45 9.94
CA PHE A 652 -2.33 8.07 10.33
C PHE A 652 -0.83 7.83 10.60
N ILE A 653 0.05 8.73 10.13
CA ILE A 653 1.50 8.62 10.32
C ILE A 653 1.90 9.49 11.52
N LEU A 654 1.51 9.04 12.71
CA LEU A 654 1.80 9.73 13.96
C LEU A 654 3.27 9.46 14.37
N PRO A 655 4.10 10.48 14.63
CA PRO A 655 5.48 10.28 15.08
C PRO A 655 5.56 9.51 16.40
N VAL A 656 6.54 8.61 16.53
CA VAL A 656 6.69 7.76 17.73
C VAL A 656 6.84 8.55 19.03
N GLU A 657 7.38 9.77 18.98
CA GLU A 657 7.51 10.65 20.14
C GLU A 657 6.16 11.13 20.70
N ARG A 658 5.08 11.00 19.92
CA ARG A 658 3.72 11.33 20.31
C ARG A 658 2.98 10.17 20.97
N ILE A 659 3.49 8.93 20.89
CA ILE A 659 2.83 7.77 21.49
C ILE A 659 2.62 7.98 22.98
N GLN A 660 3.70 8.28 23.73
CA GLN A 660 3.62 8.46 25.18
C GLN A 660 2.60 9.54 25.62
N PRO A 661 2.63 10.79 25.09
CA PRO A 661 1.60 11.78 25.42
C PRO A 661 0.16 11.34 25.11
N VAL A 662 -0.05 10.62 24.00
CA VAL A 662 -1.39 10.20 23.57
C VAL A 662 -1.93 9.06 24.44
N VAL A 663 -1.10 8.10 24.83
CA VAL A 663 -1.55 7.02 25.72
C VAL A 663 -1.86 7.55 27.13
N GLU A 664 -1.07 8.51 27.63
CA GLU A 664 -1.29 9.15 28.93
C GLU A 664 -2.58 9.98 28.97
N GLU A 665 -2.83 10.84 27.97
CA GLU A 665 -4.06 11.64 27.94
C GLU A 665 -5.30 10.76 27.75
N SER A 666 -5.21 9.76 26.87
CA SER A 666 -6.35 8.87 26.55
C SER A 666 -6.77 8.10 27.81
N TRP A 667 -5.81 7.64 28.62
CA TRP A 667 -6.09 6.91 29.85
C TRP A 667 -6.99 7.68 30.82
N GLU A 668 -6.79 8.99 30.97
CA GLU A 668 -7.66 9.81 31.82
C GLU A 668 -9.10 9.88 31.27
N GLY A 669 -9.25 9.93 29.94
CA GLY A 669 -10.54 9.78 29.27
C GLY A 669 -11.23 8.45 29.60
N PHE A 670 -10.53 7.31 29.46
CA PHE A 670 -11.09 5.99 29.75
C PHE A 670 -11.46 5.82 31.24
N LYS A 671 -10.72 6.42 32.17
CA LYS A 671 -11.10 6.46 33.59
C LYS A 671 -12.39 7.24 33.82
N ALA A 672 -12.60 8.37 33.14
CA ALA A 672 -13.86 9.11 33.24
C ALA A 672 -15.06 8.27 32.77
N LEU A 673 -14.89 7.46 31.72
CA LEU A 673 -15.92 6.50 31.29
C LEU A 673 -16.20 5.45 32.36
N HIS A 674 -15.14 4.84 32.91
CA HIS A 674 -15.28 3.87 34.00
C HIS A 674 -16.05 4.44 35.19
N ASP A 675 -15.69 5.63 35.65
CA ASP A 675 -16.29 6.23 36.85
C ASP A 675 -17.79 6.50 36.65
N TYR A 676 -18.18 6.91 35.45
CA TYR A 676 -19.59 7.05 35.08
C TYR A 676 -20.33 5.71 35.12
N ILE A 677 -19.78 4.66 34.48
CA ILE A 677 -20.38 3.33 34.44
C ILE A 677 -20.53 2.76 35.86
N ARG A 678 -19.51 2.93 36.70
CA ARG A 678 -19.52 2.46 38.09
C ARG A 678 -20.62 3.14 38.90
N GLU A 679 -20.71 4.47 38.81
CA GLU A 679 -21.74 5.22 39.53
C GLU A 679 -23.15 4.82 39.06
N LYS A 680 -23.37 4.73 37.75
CA LYS A 680 -24.69 4.42 37.19
C LYS A 680 -25.13 2.98 37.46
N PHE A 681 -24.29 1.99 37.19
CA PHE A 681 -24.73 0.59 37.15
C PHE A 681 -24.37 -0.22 38.40
N VAL A 682 -23.41 0.24 39.22
CA VAL A 682 -23.00 -0.46 40.45
C VAL A 682 -23.47 0.27 41.71
N VAL A 683 -23.21 1.57 41.82
CA VAL A 683 -23.53 2.33 43.04
C VAL A 683 -25.03 2.62 43.15
N ASN A 684 -25.68 3.02 42.05
CA ASN A 684 -27.10 3.34 42.09
C ASN A 684 -28.02 2.10 42.13
N SER A 685 -27.60 0.96 41.55
CA SER A 685 -28.35 -0.30 41.63
C SER A 685 -28.40 -0.85 43.06
N THR A 686 -27.30 -0.77 43.79
CA THR A 686 -27.22 -1.19 45.21
C THR A 686 -27.99 -0.29 46.19
N ARG A 687 -28.46 0.88 45.76
CA ARG A 687 -29.32 1.78 46.57
C ARG A 687 -30.82 1.55 46.37
N THR A 688 -31.22 0.83 45.32
CA THR A 688 -32.63 0.58 44.97
C THR A 688 -33.14 -0.80 45.39
N ASP A 689 -32.24 -1.71 45.78
CA ASP A 689 -32.53 -2.99 46.45
C ASP A 689 -32.48 -2.83 47.99
#